data_AF-Q2GN64-F1
#
_entry.id   AF-Q2GN64-F1
#
_cell.length_a   1.000
_cell.length_b   1.000
_cell.length_c   1.000
_cell.angle_alpha   90.00
_cell.angle_beta   90.00
_cell.angle_gamma   90.00
#
_symmetry.space_group_name_H-M   'P 1'
#
loop_
_entity.id
_entity.type
_entity.pdbx_description
1 polymer ?
#
loop_
_entity_poly.entity_id
_entity_poly.type
_entity_poly.pdbx_seq_one_letter_code
_entity_poly.pdbx_strand_id
1 'polypeptide(L)'
;MAGIEESLTQFPADLQNVPGGQYYFESSGASDVVTYNGTVRALDWPGFQTPALPDQLIKRIKHLQLITESKDHLVAQDPARGNWAWFELGIVRGSESNPNQANTEALCWMSHENAFMTNEFEWNGDFIQVRLCSRYGSWGIRARKGYLIFDIENEGSASPADSDRWAWEQPRDTSTMFVAGADGAAEILRGYNRRLTITYQTLGSSGESNVSNLANWATDNQPEPSLLIINLNEPFSTSTVLRTLSALPQSFSFRPILVVVDAANLPWTTRGAGFLSWDQIVESFWTLQSTRGVDCPYHLLIRFGYEGAIYQDPNNQRHDPVLIFEPRSAEGDFLKKTRAENPTHQEEELEATVDAAFMAGLVASLAKESKRSIEELCETQIKEAVINGLLWCRRSVSPRARGASREQLWKKLILETAHDPVLIPSTPRRPQSNTKPRSSLIFQTLPYEPAAEAATEVVLKPDITGKEDLLPYVPIACFGNNFITADRREIEDFRDLARQVQAYVKQGSNARPFPIAVFGRPGSGKSFGASEVIGSLLPDGTSETLKFNLSQWQKVSDFKSALQKVKAVAENLLPVVYFDEFDASFKHQPLFWVRYFMEHLTSPTGKWPGSETGVLRGAIYVFIGGTAETFDEFQFQPSPRVRELMGGVGGGGGTEEGGRVAEAVRAGYPRSCIHLKKQIDDHFGPNTKLETIKFLDTATTYQRLVEVFRWVRDTDSANKTEANPATAKLPVVFFENFGASNGKEPLGWLKFFLSPMQDGEFFDPGVNEGEEGRVCKLGRAIFVFIEGDMGHFDGFLDYPDMLDLFKHAKGPDFVSRLSGQVDNHVINGDASADCLRNAFVRYKAGTSSKPLSIGVFRTDETSRKKFAGLMEARINVQGPNKVDDHDEMFVIRRAIMLRYMLKKGGLEGKLAPGSDVLNALLQVPRLRHGARSLETILAMSAIPAEGQTFVASHLPPDSQLKLHVDLESFKNFLEPTPQPEGEEGQERERGKLGAREWITMRRGSGFRRENLC
;
A
#
# COMPACT_ATOMS: atom_id res chain seq x y z
N MET A 1 -16.79 40.16 9.80
CA MET A 1 -16.91 41.51 9.21
C MET A 1 -16.19 42.52 10.08
N ALA A 2 -16.84 43.23 11.02
CA ALA A 2 -16.26 44.38 11.76
C ALA A 2 -14.77 44.24 12.14
N GLY A 3 -14.36 43.14 12.80
CA GLY A 3 -12.96 42.93 13.20
C GLY A 3 -11.91 42.77 12.08
N ILE A 4 -12.30 42.80 10.80
CA ILE A 4 -11.37 42.89 9.65
C ILE A 4 -10.80 44.31 9.56
N GLU A 5 -11.66 45.32 9.70
CA GLU A 5 -11.31 46.76 9.70
C GLU A 5 -10.38 47.11 10.89
N GLU A 6 -10.45 46.34 11.97
CA GLU A 6 -9.65 46.47 13.19
C GLU A 6 -8.29 45.74 13.14
N SER A 7 -8.09 44.81 12.20
CA SER A 7 -6.94 43.88 12.22
C SER A 7 -6.09 43.85 10.94
N LEU A 8 -6.62 44.32 9.81
CA LEU A 8 -5.91 44.40 8.53
C LEU A 8 -5.75 45.87 8.10
N THR A 9 -4.73 46.15 7.27
CA THR A 9 -4.50 47.50 6.73
C THR A 9 -5.43 47.76 5.54
N GLN A 10 -5.94 48.98 5.35
CA GLN A 10 -6.68 49.29 4.11
C GLN A 10 -5.72 49.25 2.90
N PHE A 11 -6.15 48.67 1.78
CA PHE A 11 -5.33 48.57 0.57
C PHE A 11 -4.93 49.98 0.08
N PRO A 12 -3.63 50.23 -0.19
CA PRO A 12 -3.15 51.59 -0.42
C PRO A 12 -3.56 52.14 -1.80
N ALA A 13 -3.71 53.46 -1.88
CA ALA A 13 -3.99 54.16 -3.14
C ALA A 13 -2.73 54.41 -3.98
N ASP A 14 -1.54 54.44 -3.36
CA ASP A 14 -0.25 54.38 -4.05
C ASP A 14 0.23 52.92 -4.08
N LEU A 15 0.51 52.43 -5.29
CA LEU A 15 0.88 51.04 -5.55
C LEU A 15 2.37 50.88 -5.89
N GLN A 16 3.16 51.95 -5.92
CA GLN A 16 4.57 51.88 -6.30
C GLN A 16 5.46 51.25 -5.21
N ASN A 17 5.13 51.44 -3.94
CA ASN A 17 5.97 51.03 -2.80
C ASN A 17 5.15 50.40 -1.66
N VAL A 18 4.24 49.46 -1.98
CA VAL A 18 3.46 48.73 -0.96
C VAL A 18 4.39 47.83 -0.14
N PRO A 19 4.50 47.95 1.20
CA PRO A 19 5.30 47.04 2.01
C PRO A 19 4.63 45.67 2.18
N GLY A 20 5.38 44.64 2.62
CA GLY A 20 4.80 43.33 2.90
C GLY A 20 3.86 43.37 4.11
N GLY A 21 2.73 42.67 4.03
CA GLY A 21 1.66 42.70 5.02
C GLY A 21 0.31 42.24 4.47
N GLN A 22 -0.71 42.25 5.32
CA GLN A 22 -2.08 41.89 4.95
C GLN A 22 -2.96 43.14 4.80
N TYR A 23 -3.62 43.24 3.65
CA TYR A 23 -4.42 44.40 3.26
C TYR A 23 -5.85 44.01 2.90
N TYR A 24 -6.81 44.95 2.98
CA TYR A 24 -8.20 44.74 2.53
C TYR A 24 -8.70 45.84 1.58
N PHE A 25 -9.45 45.43 0.56
CA PHE A 25 -10.22 46.29 -0.34
C PHE A 25 -11.71 46.06 -0.09
N GLU A 26 -12.50 47.11 0.18
CA GLU A 26 -13.89 46.99 0.64
C GLU A 26 -14.91 47.37 -0.45
N SER A 27 -15.98 46.58 -0.59
CA SER A 27 -17.26 47.07 -1.13
C SER A 27 -18.37 47.07 -0.08
N SER A 28 -19.03 48.23 0.07
CA SER A 28 -20.21 48.46 0.91
C SER A 28 -21.52 48.56 0.10
N GLY A 29 -21.47 48.41 -1.22
CA GLY A 29 -22.64 48.50 -2.10
C GLY A 29 -23.37 47.16 -2.23
N ALA A 30 -24.57 47.03 -1.67
CA ALA A 30 -25.36 45.80 -1.80
C ALA A 30 -25.81 45.56 -3.26
N SER A 31 -25.60 44.34 -3.75
CA SER A 31 -25.85 43.92 -5.14
C SER A 31 -26.62 42.60 -5.18
N ASP A 32 -27.46 42.36 -6.19
CA ASP A 32 -28.14 41.07 -6.39
C ASP A 32 -28.35 40.69 -7.86
N VAL A 33 -28.36 39.37 -8.12
CA VAL A 33 -28.48 38.76 -9.45
C VAL A 33 -29.45 37.59 -9.39
N VAL A 34 -30.59 37.71 -10.07
CA VAL A 34 -31.65 36.69 -10.12
C VAL A 34 -31.87 36.19 -11.54
N THR A 35 -31.99 34.87 -11.67
CA THR A 35 -32.15 34.16 -12.94
C THR A 35 -33.51 33.45 -13.03
N TYR A 36 -34.12 33.54 -14.20
CA TYR A 36 -35.50 33.10 -14.48
C TYR A 36 -35.58 31.97 -15.52
N ASN A 37 -34.45 31.54 -16.09
CA ASN A 37 -34.34 30.52 -17.14
C ASN A 37 -32.97 29.80 -17.05
N GLY A 38 -32.61 28.95 -18.03
CA GLY A 38 -31.34 28.20 -18.02
C GLY A 38 -30.07 29.00 -18.33
N THR A 39 -30.18 30.30 -18.64
CA THR A 39 -29.05 31.18 -18.99
C THR A 39 -28.32 31.64 -17.72
N VAL A 40 -27.01 31.85 -17.79
CA VAL A 40 -26.27 32.53 -16.71
C VAL A 40 -26.64 34.01 -16.71
N ARG A 41 -26.68 34.62 -15.52
CA ARG A 41 -26.61 36.08 -15.36
C ARG A 41 -25.43 36.44 -14.48
N ALA A 42 -24.83 37.58 -14.79
CA ALA A 42 -23.68 38.15 -14.09
C ALA A 42 -23.93 39.64 -13.79
N LEU A 43 -23.35 40.14 -12.70
CA LEU A 43 -23.29 41.56 -12.35
C LEU A 43 -21.97 41.84 -11.63
N ASP A 44 -21.14 42.70 -12.21
CA ASP A 44 -19.92 43.17 -11.55
C ASP A 44 -20.28 43.91 -10.25
N TRP A 45 -19.67 43.53 -9.12
CA TRP A 45 -20.01 44.08 -7.81
C TRP A 45 -19.42 45.50 -7.71
N PRO A 46 -20.24 46.57 -7.63
CA PRO A 46 -19.72 47.93 -7.60
C PRO A 46 -18.83 48.17 -6.38
N GLY A 47 -17.75 48.92 -6.55
CA GLY A 47 -16.77 49.20 -5.50
C GLY A 47 -15.74 48.08 -5.24
N PHE A 48 -15.78 46.97 -5.98
CA PHE A 48 -14.82 45.87 -5.81
C PHE A 48 -13.67 45.83 -6.85
N GLN A 49 -13.52 46.87 -7.66
CA GLN A 49 -12.53 46.97 -8.72
C GLN A 49 -11.27 47.70 -8.22
N THR A 50 -10.11 47.04 -8.27
CA THR A 50 -8.83 47.67 -7.91
C THR A 50 -8.38 48.70 -8.96
N PRO A 51 -7.46 49.62 -8.63
CA PRO A 51 -6.63 50.27 -9.65
C PRO A 51 -5.74 49.25 -10.38
N ALA A 52 -5.09 49.69 -11.46
CA ALA A 52 -4.11 48.89 -12.19
C ALA A 52 -2.91 48.53 -11.29
N LEU A 53 -2.70 47.24 -11.08
CA LEU A 53 -1.67 46.71 -10.19
C LEU A 53 -0.32 46.61 -10.93
N PRO A 54 0.77 47.22 -10.43
CA PRO A 54 2.09 47.09 -11.05
C PRO A 54 2.57 45.64 -11.09
N ASP A 55 3.27 45.26 -12.17
CA ASP A 55 3.73 43.89 -12.41
C ASP A 55 4.72 43.37 -11.33
N GLN A 56 5.40 44.28 -10.61
CA GLN A 56 6.19 43.97 -9.41
C GLN A 56 5.32 43.67 -8.17
N LEU A 57 4.20 44.37 -7.99
CA LEU A 57 3.25 44.15 -6.90
C LEU A 57 2.49 42.83 -7.12
N ILE A 58 2.05 42.55 -8.35
CA ILE A 58 1.38 41.28 -8.72
C ILE A 58 2.26 40.08 -8.33
N LYS A 59 3.57 40.13 -8.61
CA LYS A 59 4.54 39.07 -8.26
C LYS A 59 4.75 38.88 -6.76
N ARG A 60 4.27 39.80 -5.92
CA ARG A 60 4.36 39.77 -4.45
C ARG A 60 3.04 39.42 -3.76
N ILE A 61 1.92 39.34 -4.50
CA ILE A 61 0.63 38.87 -3.95
C ILE A 61 0.70 37.34 -3.79
N LYS A 62 0.74 36.87 -2.55
CA LYS A 62 0.84 35.45 -2.20
C LYS A 62 -0.54 34.78 -2.07
N HIS A 63 -1.53 35.53 -1.60
CA HIS A 63 -2.88 35.04 -1.35
C HIS A 63 -3.91 36.17 -1.54
N LEU A 64 -5.12 35.79 -1.96
CA LEU A 64 -6.20 36.69 -2.31
C LEU A 64 -7.53 36.04 -1.90
N GLN A 65 -8.24 36.61 -0.92
CA GLN A 65 -9.44 36.00 -0.33
C GLN A 65 -10.64 36.95 -0.35
N LEU A 66 -11.79 36.50 -0.86
CA LEU A 66 -13.06 37.22 -0.74
C LEU A 66 -13.81 36.78 0.53
N ILE A 67 -14.09 37.72 1.44
CA ILE A 67 -14.98 37.53 2.58
C ILE A 67 -16.22 38.42 2.39
N THR A 68 -17.42 37.83 2.34
CA THR A 68 -18.66 38.50 1.91
C THR A 68 -19.87 38.13 2.79
N GLU A 69 -20.73 39.11 3.08
CA GLU A 69 -22.09 38.90 3.60
C GLU A 69 -23.00 38.61 2.40
N SER A 70 -23.19 37.33 2.10
CA SER A 70 -24.03 36.87 0.98
C SER A 70 -25.24 36.05 1.44
N LYS A 71 -26.20 35.88 0.54
CA LYS A 71 -27.28 34.89 0.66
C LYS A 71 -27.90 34.58 -0.70
N ASP A 72 -28.48 33.40 -0.83
CA ASP A 72 -29.29 33.09 -2.00
C ASP A 72 -30.67 33.76 -1.91
N HIS A 73 -31.24 34.08 -3.07
CA HIS A 73 -32.53 34.78 -3.20
C HIS A 73 -33.74 33.86 -3.07
N LEU A 74 -33.56 32.58 -3.38
CA LEU A 74 -34.63 31.58 -3.56
C LEU A 74 -34.14 30.22 -3.03
N VAL A 75 -35.07 29.27 -2.88
CA VAL A 75 -34.80 28.02 -2.15
C VAL A 75 -34.56 26.86 -3.11
N ALA A 76 -33.47 26.13 -2.89
CA ALA A 76 -33.19 24.88 -3.59
C ALA A 76 -34.38 23.89 -3.49
N GLN A 77 -34.78 23.31 -4.62
CA GLN A 77 -35.83 22.29 -4.65
C GLN A 77 -35.30 20.89 -4.29
N ASP A 78 -34.00 20.66 -4.49
CA ASP A 78 -33.31 19.39 -4.26
C ASP A 78 -31.89 19.69 -3.74
N PRO A 79 -31.63 19.58 -2.41
CA PRO A 79 -30.33 19.89 -1.81
C PRO A 79 -29.16 19.03 -2.33
N ALA A 80 -29.45 17.85 -2.89
CA ALA A 80 -28.42 16.97 -3.45
C ALA A 80 -27.87 17.46 -4.81
N ARG A 81 -28.39 18.58 -5.36
CA ARG A 81 -27.95 19.16 -6.64
C ARG A 81 -27.05 20.39 -6.50
N GLY A 82 -26.59 20.72 -5.30
CA GLY A 82 -25.66 21.83 -5.05
C GLY A 82 -26.26 23.23 -5.24
N ASN A 83 -25.39 24.25 -5.16
CA ASN A 83 -25.73 25.66 -5.37
C ASN A 83 -25.47 26.07 -6.84
N TRP A 84 -26.22 27.03 -7.34
CA TRP A 84 -26.14 27.57 -8.70
C TRP A 84 -26.07 29.10 -8.73
N ALA A 85 -25.52 29.72 -7.66
CA ALA A 85 -25.32 31.16 -7.56
C ALA A 85 -24.01 31.50 -6.82
N TRP A 86 -23.00 31.96 -7.57
CA TRP A 86 -21.60 32.05 -7.17
C TRP A 86 -21.05 33.48 -7.24
N PHE A 87 -19.85 33.68 -6.68
CA PHE A 87 -19.00 34.83 -6.97
C PHE A 87 -17.94 34.46 -8.02
N GLU A 88 -17.64 35.38 -8.92
CA GLU A 88 -16.45 35.36 -9.76
C GLU A 88 -15.48 36.45 -9.31
N LEU A 89 -14.18 36.19 -9.44
CA LEU A 89 -13.08 37.09 -9.17
C LEU A 89 -12.21 37.14 -10.43
N GLY A 90 -12.42 38.17 -11.26
CA GLY A 90 -11.62 38.42 -12.46
C GLY A 90 -10.30 39.11 -12.12
N ILE A 91 -9.21 38.60 -12.67
CA ILE A 91 -7.88 39.21 -12.69
C ILE A 91 -7.54 39.44 -14.16
N VAL A 92 -7.45 40.71 -14.57
CA VAL A 92 -7.31 41.09 -15.98
C VAL A 92 -6.02 41.91 -16.17
N ARG A 93 -5.30 41.63 -17.26
CA ARG A 93 -4.16 42.42 -17.73
C ARG A 93 -4.52 43.07 -19.06
N GLY A 94 -4.21 44.36 -19.21
CA GLY A 94 -4.32 45.06 -20.48
C GLY A 94 -3.22 44.64 -21.45
N SER A 95 -3.55 44.66 -22.74
CA SER A 95 -2.57 44.52 -23.81
C SER A 95 -1.87 45.85 -24.06
N GLU A 96 -0.56 45.96 -23.82
CA GLU A 96 0.23 47.06 -24.37
C GLU A 96 0.31 46.95 -25.90
N SER A 97 -0.62 47.62 -26.59
CA SER A 97 -0.49 48.09 -27.97
C SER A 97 -0.20 47.03 -29.07
N ASN A 98 -1.13 46.13 -29.36
CA ASN A 98 -1.16 45.49 -30.69
C ASN A 98 -2.58 45.11 -31.18
N PRO A 99 -3.20 45.88 -32.11
CA PRO A 99 -4.61 45.68 -32.52
C PRO A 99 -4.94 44.35 -33.20
N ASN A 100 -3.95 43.53 -33.57
CA ASN A 100 -4.13 42.25 -34.26
C ASN A 100 -4.06 41.01 -33.36
N GLN A 101 -3.93 41.17 -32.03
CA GLN A 101 -4.12 40.07 -31.08
C GLN A 101 -5.44 40.25 -30.32
N ALA A 102 -6.53 39.79 -30.94
CA ALA A 102 -7.78 39.57 -30.25
C ALA A 102 -7.64 38.33 -29.36
N ASN A 103 -7.26 38.55 -28.09
CA ASN A 103 -7.67 37.81 -26.88
C ASN A 103 -6.87 38.36 -25.68
N THR A 104 -7.43 39.35 -24.96
CA THR A 104 -6.91 39.76 -23.65
C THR A 104 -7.31 38.74 -22.60
N GLU A 105 -6.37 37.86 -22.24
CA GLU A 105 -6.58 36.75 -21.31
C GLU A 105 -6.96 37.21 -19.90
N ALA A 106 -8.23 37.02 -19.51
CA ALA A 106 -8.66 37.16 -18.13
C ALA A 106 -8.50 35.84 -17.35
N LEU A 107 -7.91 35.91 -16.15
CA LEU A 107 -7.85 34.81 -15.19
C LEU A 107 -9.02 34.92 -14.20
N CYS A 108 -9.90 33.94 -14.15
CA CYS A 108 -11.11 33.99 -13.32
C CYS A 108 -11.05 32.95 -12.20
N TRP A 109 -11.24 33.37 -10.94
CA TRP A 109 -11.50 32.46 -9.80
C TRP A 109 -13.00 32.47 -9.47
N MET A 110 -13.51 31.38 -8.89
CA MET A 110 -14.94 31.18 -8.60
C MET A 110 -15.13 30.66 -7.18
N SER A 111 -16.17 31.12 -6.46
CA SER A 111 -16.42 30.69 -5.06
C SER A 111 -16.91 29.25 -4.92
N HIS A 112 -17.55 28.72 -5.96
CA HIS A 112 -17.95 27.33 -6.15
C HIS A 112 -18.35 27.15 -7.63
N GLU A 113 -18.68 25.92 -8.03
CA GLU A 113 -18.90 25.57 -9.44
C GLU A 113 -20.15 26.20 -10.08
N ASN A 114 -20.06 26.44 -11.39
CA ASN A 114 -21.20 26.54 -12.29
C ASN A 114 -20.89 25.75 -13.57
N ALA A 115 -21.66 24.69 -13.82
CA ALA A 115 -21.51 23.85 -15.01
C ALA A 115 -22.12 24.50 -16.27
N PHE A 116 -21.57 25.62 -16.76
CA PHE A 116 -21.82 26.08 -18.14
C PHE A 116 -20.81 27.04 -18.75
N MET A 117 -20.48 26.78 -20.01
CA MET A 117 -19.83 27.73 -20.91
C MET A 117 -20.84 28.79 -21.39
N THR A 118 -20.57 30.07 -21.15
CA THR A 118 -21.12 31.16 -21.97
C THR A 118 -20.07 32.27 -22.10
N ASN A 119 -19.96 32.79 -23.32
CA ASN A 119 -18.98 33.79 -23.70
C ASN A 119 -19.51 35.23 -23.52
N GLU A 120 -20.80 35.40 -23.19
CA GLU A 120 -21.53 36.68 -23.21
C GLU A 120 -21.08 37.70 -22.12
N PHE A 121 -20.19 37.29 -21.21
CA PHE A 121 -19.74 38.08 -20.06
C PHE A 121 -18.21 38.10 -19.96
N GLU A 122 -17.53 38.76 -20.90
CA GLU A 122 -16.08 39.00 -20.86
C GLU A 122 -15.64 39.97 -19.76
N TRP A 123 -14.34 40.01 -19.48
CA TRP A 123 -13.69 40.92 -18.54
C TRP A 123 -12.67 41.77 -19.31
N ASN A 124 -12.65 43.09 -19.10
CA ASN A 124 -11.87 44.02 -19.92
C ASN A 124 -11.15 45.08 -19.07
N GLY A 125 -9.82 45.10 -19.08
CA GLY A 125 -8.98 46.15 -18.48
C GLY A 125 -7.79 45.65 -17.66
N ASP A 126 -7.33 46.48 -16.73
CA ASP A 126 -6.15 46.26 -15.88
C ASP A 126 -6.55 46.35 -14.41
N PHE A 127 -7.09 45.28 -13.84
CA PHE A 127 -7.59 45.28 -12.47
C PHE A 127 -7.92 43.87 -11.94
N ILE A 128 -8.17 43.80 -10.64
CA ILE A 128 -8.86 42.70 -9.97
C ILE A 128 -10.26 43.17 -9.60
N GLN A 129 -11.28 42.35 -9.86
CA GLN A 129 -12.68 42.71 -9.59
C GLN A 129 -13.56 41.49 -9.23
N VAL A 130 -14.51 41.70 -8.32
CA VAL A 130 -15.52 40.70 -7.92
C VAL A 130 -16.83 40.91 -8.68
N ARG A 131 -17.52 39.82 -9.02
CA ARG A 131 -18.80 39.75 -9.74
C ARG A 131 -19.72 38.73 -9.06
N LEU A 132 -21.02 39.01 -9.04
CA LEU A 132 -22.08 38.09 -8.61
C LEU A 132 -22.64 37.37 -9.83
N CYS A 133 -22.93 36.07 -9.73
CA CYS A 133 -23.52 35.29 -10.82
C CYS A 133 -24.60 34.32 -10.34
N SER A 134 -25.55 33.97 -11.21
CA SER A 134 -26.50 32.87 -10.96
C SER A 134 -27.09 32.25 -12.22
N ARG A 135 -27.45 30.97 -12.14
CA ARG A 135 -27.99 30.17 -13.25
C ARG A 135 -29.22 29.35 -12.84
N TYR A 136 -30.09 29.07 -13.81
CA TYR A 136 -31.34 28.33 -13.70
C TYR A 136 -32.50 29.15 -13.11
N GLY A 137 -33.71 28.84 -13.58
CA GLY A 137 -34.91 29.53 -13.16
C GLY A 137 -35.22 29.26 -11.70
N SER A 138 -35.37 30.33 -10.92
CA SER A 138 -35.53 30.32 -9.45
C SER A 138 -34.24 30.20 -8.65
N TRP A 139 -33.10 30.62 -9.20
CA TRP A 139 -31.87 30.87 -8.44
C TRP A 139 -31.47 32.33 -8.50
N GLY A 140 -30.63 32.73 -7.54
CA GLY A 140 -30.07 34.08 -7.47
C GLY A 140 -29.26 34.29 -6.21
N ILE A 141 -28.30 35.22 -6.26
CA ILE A 141 -27.44 35.59 -5.13
C ILE A 141 -27.56 37.07 -4.81
N ARG A 142 -27.48 37.40 -3.52
CA ARG A 142 -27.26 38.74 -3.00
C ARG A 142 -25.92 38.80 -2.29
N ALA A 143 -25.24 39.92 -2.42
CA ALA A 143 -24.13 40.30 -1.57
C ALA A 143 -24.41 41.68 -0.96
N ARG A 144 -24.00 41.90 0.29
CA ARG A 144 -24.36 43.10 1.07
C ARG A 144 -23.17 43.99 1.39
N LYS A 145 -22.10 43.39 1.93
CA LYS A 145 -20.80 44.00 2.19
C LYS A 145 -19.73 42.93 1.98
N GLY A 146 -18.57 43.29 1.46
CA GLY A 146 -17.44 42.37 1.33
C GLY A 146 -16.09 43.05 1.47
N TYR A 147 -15.08 42.22 1.72
CA TYR A 147 -13.67 42.57 1.80
C TYR A 147 -12.89 41.59 0.93
N LEU A 148 -12.02 42.10 0.06
CA LEU A 148 -11.05 41.34 -0.73
C LEU A 148 -9.69 41.53 -0.06
N ILE A 149 -9.17 40.46 0.52
CA ILE A 149 -7.98 40.46 1.37
C ILE A 149 -6.77 40.03 0.55
N PHE A 150 -5.66 40.77 0.65
CA PHE A 150 -4.40 40.53 -0.03
C PHE A 150 -3.32 40.20 1.01
N ASP A 151 -2.60 39.08 0.87
CA ASP A 151 -1.37 38.77 1.62
C ASP A 151 -0.18 39.06 0.70
N ILE A 152 0.63 40.08 1.03
CA ILE A 152 1.69 40.61 0.16
C ILE A 152 3.06 40.40 0.81
N GLU A 153 4.01 39.83 0.08
CA GLU A 153 5.37 39.57 0.60
C GLU A 153 6.27 40.82 0.56
N ASN A 154 7.31 40.83 1.40
CA ASN A 154 8.32 41.89 1.39
C ASN A 154 9.23 41.82 0.16
N GLU A 155 9.86 42.93 -0.18
CA GLU A 155 10.79 42.97 -1.31
C GLU A 155 12.08 42.22 -0.97
N GLY A 156 12.48 41.31 -1.87
CA GLY A 156 13.69 40.48 -1.71
C GLY A 156 13.56 39.26 -0.80
N SER A 157 12.42 39.04 -0.11
CA SER A 157 12.27 37.91 0.80
C SER A 157 11.79 36.63 0.10
N ALA A 158 12.71 35.86 -0.48
CA ALA A 158 12.52 34.41 -0.54
C ALA A 158 12.55 33.85 0.89
N SER A 159 11.61 32.97 1.23
CA SER A 159 11.33 32.47 2.59
C SER A 159 12.55 31.87 3.33
N PRO A 160 12.58 31.86 4.69
CA PRO A 160 11.46 32.06 5.63
C PRO A 160 11.59 33.25 6.59
N ALA A 161 10.54 33.54 7.36
CA ALA A 161 10.51 34.61 8.35
C ALA A 161 10.63 34.10 9.80
N ASP A 162 11.67 34.57 10.48
CA ASP A 162 11.81 34.71 11.94
C ASP A 162 10.70 35.57 12.57
N SER A 163 10.50 35.67 13.89
CA SER A 163 10.78 34.80 15.06
C SER A 163 10.03 35.38 16.29
N ASP A 164 9.96 34.61 17.38
CA ASP A 164 9.40 34.88 18.73
C ASP A 164 9.13 36.33 19.22
N ARG A 165 8.11 36.49 20.09
CA ARG A 165 8.29 36.79 21.54
C ARG A 165 6.99 36.96 22.38
N TRP A 166 7.20 36.97 23.70
CA TRP A 166 6.31 37.39 24.82
C TRP A 166 5.25 36.39 25.32
N ALA A 167 4.83 36.55 26.60
CA ALA A 167 4.26 35.46 27.41
C ALA A 167 3.48 35.92 28.67
N TRP A 168 2.73 34.96 29.25
CA TRP A 168 2.20 34.83 30.64
C TRP A 168 0.82 35.40 31.06
N GLU A 169 0.21 34.60 31.96
CA GLU A 169 -0.88 34.84 32.94
C GLU A 169 -2.39 34.86 32.55
N GLN A 170 -3.23 34.43 33.51
CA GLN A 170 -4.69 34.23 33.44
C GLN A 170 -5.45 35.26 34.29
N PRO A 171 -6.76 35.47 34.05
CA PRO A 171 -7.75 35.05 35.06
C PRO A 171 -9.06 34.44 34.48
N ARG A 172 -10.05 34.21 35.35
CA ARG A 172 -11.26 33.36 35.14
C ARG A 172 -12.55 34.16 34.89
N ASP A 173 -13.60 33.43 34.44
CA ASP A 173 -15.05 33.60 34.77
C ASP A 173 -15.75 34.97 34.53
N THR A 174 -16.90 35.11 33.88
CA THR A 174 -17.78 34.29 32.99
C THR A 174 -18.49 35.30 32.01
N SER A 175 -19.55 35.09 31.22
CA SER A 175 -20.64 34.09 31.07
C SER A 175 -21.21 34.07 29.63
N THR A 176 -22.01 33.05 29.33
CA THR A 176 -23.07 33.05 28.29
C THR A 176 -22.66 33.37 26.84
N MET A 177 -21.95 32.45 26.21
CA MET A 177 -22.53 31.69 25.08
C MET A 177 -21.82 30.33 25.02
N PHE A 178 -22.39 29.31 25.66
CA PHE A 178 -21.68 28.05 25.91
C PHE A 178 -21.47 27.22 24.64
N VAL A 179 -20.24 27.28 24.15
CA VAL A 179 -19.64 26.37 23.17
C VAL A 179 -18.42 25.80 23.90
N ALA A 180 -18.64 24.86 24.83
CA ALA A 180 -17.70 24.51 25.92
C ALA A 180 -16.40 23.86 25.40
N GLY A 181 -15.43 24.70 25.03
CA GLY A 181 -14.21 24.32 24.31
C GLY A 181 -13.86 25.27 23.15
N ALA A 182 -14.85 25.90 22.51
CA ALA A 182 -14.67 26.90 21.45
C ALA A 182 -15.37 28.25 21.77
N ASP A 183 -15.31 28.66 23.04
CA ASP A 183 -15.67 30.00 23.48
C ASP A 183 -14.87 31.04 22.66
N GLY A 184 -15.60 31.86 21.91
CA GLY A 184 -15.09 32.81 20.91
C GLY A 184 -15.81 32.75 19.56
N ALA A 185 -16.33 31.58 19.15
CA ALA A 185 -17.16 31.46 17.93
C ALA A 185 -18.43 32.35 17.99
N ALA A 186 -18.93 32.60 19.20
CA ALA A 186 -20.09 33.43 19.52
C ALA A 186 -20.12 34.81 18.84
N GLU A 187 -18.98 35.49 18.74
CA GLU A 187 -18.86 36.83 18.14
C GLU A 187 -19.03 36.78 16.62
N ILE A 188 -18.38 35.80 15.97
CA ILE A 188 -18.46 35.56 14.52
C ILE A 188 -19.92 35.23 14.13
N LEU A 189 -20.61 34.43 14.95
CA LEU A 189 -21.99 34.01 14.72
C LEU A 189 -23.06 35.10 14.93
N ARG A 190 -22.73 36.27 15.54
CA ARG A 190 -23.70 37.38 15.73
C ARG A 190 -24.30 37.94 14.42
N GLY A 191 -23.60 37.75 13.30
CA GLY A 191 -24.03 38.13 11.95
C GLY A 191 -24.81 37.06 11.19
N TYR A 192 -24.76 35.80 11.63
CA TYR A 192 -25.43 34.67 10.97
C TYR A 192 -26.86 34.48 11.48
N ASN A 193 -27.55 33.46 10.97
CA ASN A 193 -28.99 33.26 11.19
C ASN A 193 -29.35 33.01 12.66
N ARG A 194 -29.81 34.05 13.37
CA ARG A 194 -30.22 34.06 14.80
C ARG A 194 -31.43 33.15 15.14
N ARG A 195 -31.84 32.25 14.25
CA ARG A 195 -32.85 31.21 14.45
C ARG A 195 -32.29 29.79 14.33
N LEU A 196 -31.00 29.64 14.00
CA LEU A 196 -30.27 28.39 14.08
C LEU A 196 -29.57 28.31 15.43
N THR A 197 -29.82 27.23 16.15
CA THR A 197 -29.11 26.89 17.39
C THR A 197 -28.41 25.56 17.16
N ILE A 198 -27.08 25.55 17.10
CA ILE A 198 -26.31 24.31 17.08
C ILE A 198 -25.76 24.09 18.48
N THR A 199 -25.90 22.89 19.02
CA THR A 199 -25.25 22.50 20.28
C THR A 199 -24.47 21.23 20.05
N TYR A 200 -23.27 21.15 20.62
CA TYR A 200 -22.53 19.90 20.73
C TYR A 200 -22.40 19.51 22.21
N GLN A 201 -22.33 18.22 22.47
CA GLN A 201 -22.05 17.65 23.78
C GLN A 201 -20.91 16.63 23.67
N THR A 202 -19.92 16.74 24.54
CA THR A 202 -18.84 15.74 24.64
C THR A 202 -19.17 14.77 25.77
N LEU A 203 -19.19 13.47 25.46
CA LEU A 203 -19.52 12.41 26.40
C LEU A 203 -18.24 11.67 26.82
N GLY A 204 -18.08 11.45 28.13
CA GLY A 204 -16.90 10.84 28.73
C GLY A 204 -17.04 9.34 28.96
N SER A 205 -16.12 8.72 29.67
CA SER A 205 -16.01 7.27 29.86
C SER A 205 -17.00 6.63 30.86
N SER A 206 -18.02 7.37 31.32
CA SER A 206 -18.96 6.93 32.36
C SER A 206 -20.43 7.04 31.93
N GLY A 207 -20.91 6.04 31.20
CA GLY A 207 -22.23 6.03 30.54
C GLY A 207 -23.46 6.41 31.38
N GLU A 208 -23.51 6.10 32.68
CA GLU A 208 -24.63 6.52 33.56
C GLU A 208 -24.62 8.03 33.82
N SER A 209 -23.42 8.64 33.92
CA SER A 209 -23.29 10.09 33.97
C SER A 209 -23.59 10.74 32.62
N ASN A 210 -23.27 10.10 31.49
CA ASN A 210 -23.58 10.61 30.15
C ASN A 210 -25.10 10.74 29.93
N VAL A 211 -25.87 9.69 30.31
CA VAL A 211 -27.35 9.69 30.32
C VAL A 211 -27.89 10.84 31.18
N SER A 212 -27.39 10.96 32.41
CA SER A 212 -27.84 11.97 33.38
C SER A 212 -27.52 13.39 32.93
N ASN A 213 -26.31 13.63 32.42
CA ASN A 213 -25.85 14.94 31.97
C ASN A 213 -26.63 15.41 30.72
N LEU A 214 -26.93 14.51 29.78
CA LEU A 214 -27.71 14.85 28.59
C LEU A 214 -29.17 15.17 28.94
N ALA A 215 -29.78 14.42 29.86
CA ALA A 215 -31.15 14.69 30.35
C ALA A 215 -31.26 16.03 31.08
N ASN A 216 -30.29 16.34 31.96
CA ASN A 216 -30.21 17.63 32.65
C ASN A 216 -30.05 18.78 31.64
N TRP A 217 -29.06 18.68 30.76
CA TRP A 217 -28.83 19.69 29.71
C TRP A 217 -30.07 19.93 28.84
N ALA A 218 -30.76 18.86 28.40
CA ALA A 218 -31.95 18.96 27.55
C ALA A 218 -33.17 19.57 28.27
N THR A 219 -33.18 19.52 29.61
CA THR A 219 -34.17 20.19 30.46
C THR A 219 -33.84 21.68 30.60
N ASP A 220 -32.57 22.02 30.82
CA ASP A 220 -32.12 23.40 31.04
C ASP A 220 -32.09 24.25 29.74
N ASN A 221 -31.92 23.62 28.57
CA ASN A 221 -31.65 24.31 27.30
C ASN A 221 -32.87 24.33 26.36
N GLN A 222 -33.91 25.03 26.80
CA GLN A 222 -35.10 25.34 25.99
C GLN A 222 -35.05 26.79 25.46
N PRO A 223 -35.36 27.04 24.17
CA PRO A 223 -35.85 26.10 23.17
C PRO A 223 -34.76 25.18 22.58
N GLU A 224 -35.16 23.94 22.31
CA GLU A 224 -34.34 22.86 21.73
C GLU A 224 -33.50 23.27 20.48
N PRO A 225 -32.26 22.78 20.31
CA PRO A 225 -31.38 23.16 19.21
C PRO A 225 -31.83 22.61 17.85
N SER A 226 -31.47 23.31 16.76
CA SER A 226 -31.73 22.91 15.37
C SER A 226 -30.87 21.73 14.92
N LEU A 227 -29.67 21.58 15.47
CA LEU A 227 -28.78 20.43 15.29
C LEU A 227 -28.16 20.08 16.65
N LEU A 228 -28.20 18.80 17.00
CA LEU A 228 -27.46 18.24 18.13
C LEU A 228 -26.26 17.45 17.61
N ILE A 229 -25.06 17.81 18.05
CA ILE A 229 -23.82 17.07 17.78
C ILE A 229 -23.42 16.34 19.06
N ILE A 230 -22.99 15.08 18.97
CA ILE A 230 -22.54 14.28 20.11
C ILE A 230 -21.14 13.77 19.82
N ASN A 231 -20.14 14.28 20.53
CA ASN A 231 -18.76 13.83 20.42
C ASN A 231 -18.49 12.73 21.46
N LEU A 232 -18.14 11.52 20.99
CA LEU A 232 -17.96 10.32 21.80
C LEU A 232 -16.48 10.06 22.09
N ASN A 233 -16.06 10.42 23.30
CA ASN A 233 -14.73 10.11 23.84
C ASN A 233 -14.77 8.81 24.69
N GLU A 234 -15.66 7.87 24.35
CA GLU A 234 -15.76 6.53 24.93
C GLU A 234 -15.90 5.44 23.84
N PRO A 235 -15.50 4.18 24.09
CA PRO A 235 -15.57 3.11 23.09
C PRO A 235 -16.95 2.94 22.46
N PHE A 236 -17.02 3.05 21.13
CA PHE A 236 -18.26 3.17 20.39
C PHE A 236 -19.05 1.86 20.38
N SER A 237 -20.34 1.98 20.69
CA SER A 237 -21.37 0.99 20.39
C SER A 237 -22.68 1.70 20.06
N THR A 238 -23.38 1.25 19.03
CA THR A 238 -24.74 1.72 18.71
C THR A 238 -25.69 1.55 19.90
N SER A 239 -25.51 0.53 20.75
CA SER A 239 -26.31 0.39 21.98
C SER A 239 -26.00 1.47 23.02
N THR A 240 -24.76 1.97 23.10
CA THR A 240 -24.38 3.11 23.93
C THR A 240 -25.03 4.40 23.40
N VAL A 241 -24.95 4.62 22.09
CA VAL A 241 -25.57 5.79 21.42
C VAL A 241 -27.07 5.83 21.63
N LEU A 242 -27.77 4.73 21.35
CA LEU A 242 -29.22 4.61 21.52
C LEU A 242 -29.64 4.77 22.99
N ARG A 243 -28.92 4.15 23.93
CA ARG A 243 -29.17 4.31 25.38
C ARG A 243 -29.03 5.76 25.81
N THR A 244 -27.95 6.45 25.42
CA THR A 244 -27.74 7.84 25.82
C THR A 244 -28.74 8.78 25.17
N LEU A 245 -29.09 8.57 23.89
CA LEU A 245 -30.13 9.37 23.22
C LEU A 245 -31.55 9.10 23.73
N SER A 246 -31.82 7.93 24.31
CA SER A 246 -33.11 7.65 24.98
C SER A 246 -33.36 8.50 26.24
N ALA A 247 -32.35 9.24 26.70
CA ALA A 247 -32.46 10.22 27.78
C ALA A 247 -33.10 11.56 27.35
N LEU A 248 -33.25 11.81 26.04
CA LEU A 248 -33.88 13.04 25.55
C LEU A 248 -35.40 13.04 25.80
N PRO A 249 -36.00 14.17 26.22
CA PRO A 249 -37.43 14.28 26.43
C PRO A 249 -38.26 13.93 25.17
N GLN A 250 -39.45 13.35 25.34
CA GLN A 250 -40.36 13.05 24.22
C GLN A 250 -40.84 14.29 23.44
N SER A 251 -40.55 15.52 23.90
CA SER A 251 -40.78 16.77 23.16
C SER A 251 -39.78 16.98 22.02
N PHE A 252 -38.56 16.42 22.12
CA PHE A 252 -37.48 16.52 21.13
C PHE A 252 -37.84 15.72 19.87
N SER A 253 -38.82 16.21 19.13
CA SER A 253 -39.31 15.59 17.92
C SER A 253 -38.44 15.96 16.71
N PHE A 254 -37.99 14.92 15.98
CA PHE A 254 -37.35 14.91 14.66
C PHE A 254 -36.45 16.10 14.32
N ARG A 255 -35.14 15.92 14.57
CA ARG A 255 -34.05 16.82 14.18
C ARG A 255 -32.83 15.99 13.74
N PRO A 256 -31.93 16.52 12.91
CA PRO A 256 -30.65 15.86 12.68
C PRO A 256 -29.88 15.70 14.00
N ILE A 257 -29.28 14.53 14.18
CA ILE A 257 -28.28 14.28 15.23
C ILE A 257 -27.01 13.80 14.54
N LEU A 258 -25.89 14.47 14.83
CA LEU A 258 -24.58 14.15 14.28
C LEU A 258 -23.70 13.56 15.38
N VAL A 259 -23.46 12.25 15.30
CA VAL A 259 -22.59 11.51 16.21
C VAL A 259 -21.17 11.57 15.66
N VAL A 260 -20.27 12.24 16.37
CA VAL A 260 -18.84 12.35 16.06
C VAL A 260 -18.08 11.34 16.94
N VAL A 261 -17.18 10.57 16.32
CA VAL A 261 -16.45 9.48 16.95
C VAL A 261 -15.01 9.53 16.49
N ASP A 262 -14.05 9.39 17.40
CA ASP A 262 -12.66 9.14 16.99
C ASP A 262 -12.45 7.66 16.61
N ALA A 263 -11.67 7.40 15.57
CA ALA A 263 -11.33 6.04 15.14
C ALA A 263 -10.71 5.21 16.26
N ALA A 264 -9.91 5.78 17.17
CA ALA A 264 -9.35 5.06 18.32
C ALA A 264 -10.43 4.44 19.24
N ASN A 265 -11.65 5.00 19.26
CA ASN A 265 -12.76 4.50 20.05
C ASN A 265 -13.59 3.41 19.35
N LEU A 266 -13.36 3.10 18.07
CA LEU A 266 -14.08 2.04 17.37
C LEU A 266 -13.46 0.66 17.60
N PRO A 267 -14.27 -0.42 17.64
CA PRO A 267 -13.79 -1.78 17.84
C PRO A 267 -13.21 -2.35 16.54
N TRP A 268 -12.10 -1.78 16.06
CA TRP A 268 -11.37 -2.24 14.87
C TRP A 268 -10.78 -3.66 15.02
N THR A 269 -10.08 -4.12 13.98
CA THR A 269 -9.15 -5.24 14.10
C THR A 269 -7.98 -4.89 15.02
N THR A 270 -7.20 -5.88 15.47
CA THR A 270 -6.04 -5.70 16.38
C THR A 270 -4.86 -4.91 15.78
N ARG A 271 -5.02 -4.34 14.57
CA ARG A 271 -4.10 -3.42 13.92
C ARG A 271 -4.70 -2.02 14.02
N GLY A 272 -4.07 -1.13 14.79
CA GLY A 272 -4.49 0.28 14.87
C GLY A 272 -4.48 0.96 13.50
N ALA A 273 -5.46 1.82 13.25
CA ALA A 273 -5.83 2.26 11.90
C ALA A 273 -4.77 3.15 11.21
N GLY A 274 -3.89 3.83 11.96
CA GLY A 274 -2.72 4.59 11.47
C GLY A 274 -1.67 3.84 10.64
N PHE A 275 -1.84 2.53 10.40
CA PHE A 275 -1.01 1.74 9.47
C PHE A 275 -1.78 1.20 8.26
N LEU A 276 -3.09 1.46 8.16
CA LEU A 276 -3.92 0.97 7.07
C LEU A 276 -3.77 1.85 5.81
N SER A 277 -4.08 1.31 4.64
CA SER A 277 -4.38 2.13 3.46
C SER A 277 -5.77 2.78 3.60
N TRP A 278 -6.02 3.90 2.92
CA TRP A 278 -7.36 4.50 2.90
C TRP A 278 -8.42 3.53 2.35
N ASP A 279 -8.04 2.67 1.39
CA ASP A 279 -8.88 1.55 0.91
C ASP A 279 -9.19 0.53 2.02
N GLN A 280 -8.20 0.12 2.82
CA GLN A 280 -8.39 -0.77 3.96
C GLN A 280 -9.26 -0.15 5.06
N ILE A 281 -9.21 1.17 5.27
CA ILE A 281 -10.07 1.87 6.23
C ILE A 281 -11.55 1.73 5.82
N VAL A 282 -11.86 1.93 4.53
CA VAL A 282 -13.22 1.76 3.98
C VAL A 282 -13.68 0.28 4.06
N GLU A 283 -12.83 -0.67 3.65
CA GLU A 283 -13.14 -2.11 3.76
C GLU A 283 -13.36 -2.57 5.22
N SER A 284 -12.57 -2.02 6.15
CA SER A 284 -12.72 -2.28 7.58
C SER A 284 -14.02 -1.68 8.12
N PHE A 285 -14.41 -0.47 7.68
CA PHE A 285 -15.66 0.17 8.05
C PHE A 285 -16.88 -0.65 7.59
N TRP A 286 -16.94 -1.08 6.32
CA TRP A 286 -17.99 -1.99 5.84
C TRP A 286 -18.03 -3.31 6.63
N THR A 287 -16.86 -3.82 7.05
CA THR A 287 -16.77 -5.01 7.89
C THR A 287 -17.33 -4.75 9.29
N LEU A 288 -17.07 -3.59 9.91
CA LEU A 288 -17.64 -3.21 11.20
C LEU A 288 -19.17 -3.03 11.14
N GLN A 289 -19.70 -2.37 10.11
CA GLN A 289 -21.14 -2.32 9.86
C GLN A 289 -21.74 -3.73 9.79
N SER A 290 -21.14 -4.61 8.98
CA SER A 290 -21.66 -5.95 8.69
C SER A 290 -21.51 -6.97 9.83
N THR A 291 -20.60 -6.76 10.79
CA THR A 291 -20.25 -7.78 11.80
C THR A 291 -20.30 -7.32 13.25
N ARG A 292 -20.26 -6.00 13.51
CA ARG A 292 -20.22 -5.42 14.87
C ARG A 292 -21.29 -4.34 15.11
N GLY A 293 -22.19 -4.13 14.15
CA GLY A 293 -23.39 -3.30 14.36
C GLY A 293 -23.11 -1.81 14.49
N VAL A 294 -22.13 -1.28 13.74
CA VAL A 294 -21.86 0.17 13.62
C VAL A 294 -22.93 0.89 12.74
N ASP A 295 -24.08 0.24 12.54
CA ASP A 295 -25.25 0.79 11.87
C ASP A 295 -25.97 1.76 12.82
N CYS A 296 -25.78 3.06 12.62
CA CYS A 296 -26.33 4.12 13.46
C CYS A 296 -27.52 4.78 12.75
N PRO A 297 -28.71 4.89 13.37
CA PRO A 297 -29.88 5.53 12.74
C PRO A 297 -29.80 7.08 12.77
N TYR A 298 -28.59 7.62 12.88
CA TYR A 298 -28.27 9.05 12.95
C TYR A 298 -27.06 9.33 12.06
N HIS A 299 -26.79 10.60 11.77
CA HIS A 299 -25.62 11.00 10.99
C HIS A 299 -24.36 10.62 11.77
N LEU A 300 -23.49 9.78 11.19
CA LEU A 300 -22.31 9.25 11.87
C LEU A 300 -21.05 9.77 11.18
N LEU A 301 -20.18 10.43 11.94
CA LEU A 301 -18.90 10.97 11.49
C LEU A 301 -17.77 10.34 12.31
N ILE A 302 -16.96 9.52 11.64
CA ILE A 302 -15.80 8.84 12.22
C ILE A 302 -14.55 9.57 11.78
N ARG A 303 -13.82 10.21 12.69
CA ARG A 303 -12.55 10.90 12.43
C ARG A 303 -11.38 9.92 12.48
N PHE A 304 -10.48 9.99 11.51
CA PHE A 304 -9.22 9.24 11.45
C PHE A 304 -8.06 10.23 11.65
N GLY A 305 -7.60 10.34 12.90
CA GLY A 305 -6.58 11.30 13.31
C GLY A 305 -7.01 12.74 12.99
N TYR A 306 -6.22 13.42 12.15
CA TYR A 306 -6.55 14.73 11.58
C TYR A 306 -6.23 14.75 10.08
N GLU A 307 -6.24 13.60 9.44
CA GLU A 307 -5.94 13.39 8.03
C GLU A 307 -7.18 12.98 7.25
N GLY A 308 -8.23 12.48 7.92
CA GLY A 308 -9.50 12.23 7.28
C GLY A 308 -10.66 11.91 8.21
N ALA A 309 -11.82 11.63 7.62
CA ALA A 309 -13.02 11.14 8.29
C ALA A 309 -13.89 10.31 7.33
N ILE A 310 -14.67 9.36 7.85
CA ILE A 310 -15.80 8.73 7.15
C ILE A 310 -17.09 9.35 7.68
N TYR A 311 -17.93 9.85 6.77
CA TYR A 311 -19.33 10.18 7.03
C TYR A 311 -20.23 9.06 6.51
N GLN A 312 -21.17 8.61 7.34
CA GLN A 312 -22.26 7.72 6.98
C GLN A 312 -23.59 8.47 7.18
N ASP A 313 -24.34 8.57 6.08
CA ASP A 313 -25.71 9.07 6.07
C ASP A 313 -26.68 7.93 6.44
N PRO A 314 -27.61 8.12 7.41
CA PRO A 314 -28.56 7.09 7.82
C PRO A 314 -29.68 6.87 6.79
N ASN A 315 -29.89 7.82 5.85
CA ASN A 315 -30.94 7.74 4.83
C ASN A 315 -30.42 7.25 3.47
N ASN A 316 -29.11 7.00 3.32
CA ASN A 316 -28.53 6.52 2.06
C ASN A 316 -28.97 5.08 1.77
N GLN A 317 -29.86 4.90 0.79
CA GLN A 317 -30.39 3.62 0.31
C GLN A 317 -29.32 2.58 -0.10
N ARG A 318 -28.07 3.00 -0.36
CA ARG A 318 -26.96 2.10 -0.69
C ARG A 318 -26.05 1.77 0.50
N HIS A 319 -26.13 2.54 1.59
CA HIS A 319 -25.18 2.53 2.71
C HIS A 319 -23.70 2.69 2.27
N ASP A 320 -23.46 3.32 1.11
CA ASP A 320 -22.11 3.73 0.68
C ASP A 320 -21.65 4.93 1.55
N PRO A 321 -20.43 4.90 2.13
CA PRO A 321 -19.89 6.00 2.93
C PRO A 321 -19.29 7.12 2.07
N VAL A 322 -19.14 8.30 2.68
CA VAL A 322 -18.30 9.38 2.16
C VAL A 322 -16.98 9.39 2.95
N LEU A 323 -15.86 9.05 2.30
CA LEU A 323 -14.53 9.21 2.87
C LEU A 323 -13.99 10.60 2.51
N ILE A 324 -13.54 11.39 3.48
CA ILE A 324 -12.87 12.68 3.27
C ILE A 324 -11.44 12.53 3.79
N PHE A 325 -10.41 12.68 2.95
CA PHE A 325 -9.04 12.31 3.34
C PHE A 325 -7.93 13.14 2.69
N GLU A 326 -6.76 13.22 3.33
CA GLU A 326 -5.50 13.75 2.81
C GLU A 326 -4.71 12.63 2.09
N PRO A 327 -4.61 12.64 0.75
CA PRO A 327 -4.10 11.48 0.01
C PRO A 327 -2.63 11.14 0.24
N ARG A 328 -1.85 12.10 0.75
CA ARG A 328 -0.40 11.97 1.00
C ARG A 328 -0.03 11.52 2.41
N SER A 329 -1.02 11.36 3.31
CA SER A 329 -0.81 11.05 4.72
C SER A 329 -1.38 9.68 5.11
N ALA A 330 -0.91 9.15 6.24
CA ALA A 330 -1.60 8.15 7.05
C ALA A 330 -2.23 8.81 8.30
N GLU A 331 -3.20 8.16 8.92
CA GLU A 331 -3.79 8.62 10.19
C GLU A 331 -2.71 8.78 11.28
N GLY A 332 -2.69 9.95 11.92
CA GLY A 332 -1.73 10.35 12.97
C GLY A 332 -0.42 10.97 12.45
N ASP A 333 -0.17 11.01 11.14
CA ASP A 333 1.03 11.64 10.57
C ASP A 333 1.15 13.13 10.93
N PHE A 334 0.06 13.88 11.00
CA PHE A 334 0.04 15.31 11.28
C PHE A 334 0.55 15.60 12.70
N LEU A 335 0.02 14.92 13.72
CA LEU A 335 0.52 15.11 15.08
C LEU A 335 1.97 14.64 15.19
N LYS A 336 2.33 13.53 14.55
CA LYS A 336 3.72 13.02 14.54
C LYS A 336 4.71 14.03 13.93
N LYS A 337 4.36 14.67 12.80
CA LYS A 337 5.14 15.74 12.16
C LYS A 337 5.21 16.99 13.07
N THR A 338 4.06 17.47 13.54
CA THR A 338 3.95 18.68 14.40
C THR A 338 4.74 18.55 15.70
N ARG A 339 4.73 17.38 16.34
CA ARG A 339 5.51 17.06 17.56
C ARG A 339 7.01 17.01 17.29
N ALA A 340 7.43 16.49 16.13
CA ALA A 340 8.85 16.45 15.74
C ALA A 340 9.40 17.87 15.45
N GLU A 341 8.57 18.75 14.89
CA GLU A 341 8.91 20.16 14.66
C GLU A 341 8.88 21.02 15.94
N ASN A 342 8.08 20.64 16.94
CA ASN A 342 7.83 21.43 18.15
C ASN A 342 7.84 20.57 19.44
N PRO A 343 9.00 20.04 19.85
CA PRO A 343 9.13 19.07 20.96
C PRO A 343 8.90 19.65 22.37
N THR A 344 8.42 20.89 22.48
CA THR A 344 8.19 21.60 23.76
C THR A 344 6.77 21.47 24.32
N HIS A 345 5.80 21.02 23.51
CA HIS A 345 4.42 20.85 23.95
C HIS A 345 4.21 19.52 24.67
N GLN A 346 3.33 19.51 25.68
CA GLN A 346 2.84 18.26 26.26
C GLN A 346 1.87 17.58 25.28
N GLU A 347 1.96 16.25 25.21
CA GLU A 347 1.26 15.45 24.18
C GLU A 347 -0.27 15.66 24.21
N GLU A 348 -0.84 15.63 25.40
CA GLU A 348 -2.27 15.82 25.68
C GLU A 348 -2.76 17.25 25.40
N GLU A 349 -1.93 18.27 25.65
CA GLU A 349 -2.28 19.69 25.43
C GLU A 349 -2.39 20.00 23.92
N LEU A 350 -1.45 19.48 23.12
CA LEU A 350 -1.49 19.62 21.67
C LEU A 350 -2.72 18.91 21.10
N GLU A 351 -2.98 17.68 21.52
CA GLU A 351 -4.10 16.87 21.03
C GLU A 351 -5.46 17.53 21.35
N ALA A 352 -5.66 17.98 22.60
CA ALA A 352 -6.86 18.72 23.01
C ALA A 352 -7.04 20.05 22.25
N THR A 353 -5.94 20.75 21.93
CA THR A 353 -5.98 22.00 21.15
C THR A 353 -6.42 21.75 19.70
N VAL A 354 -5.96 20.66 19.09
CA VAL A 354 -6.31 20.30 17.71
C VAL A 354 -7.75 19.73 17.63
N ASP A 355 -8.20 18.96 18.63
CA ASP A 355 -9.59 18.51 18.78
C ASP A 355 -10.57 19.68 18.92
N ALA A 356 -10.24 20.67 19.76
CA ALA A 356 -11.04 21.88 19.90
C ALA A 356 -11.12 22.67 18.57
N ALA A 357 -10.01 22.74 17.82
CA ALA A 357 -9.99 23.37 16.50
C ALA A 357 -10.83 22.60 15.46
N PHE A 358 -10.80 21.26 15.47
CA PHE A 358 -11.64 20.42 14.60
C PHE A 358 -13.12 20.70 14.84
N MET A 359 -13.57 20.57 16.10
CA MET A 359 -14.98 20.76 16.46
C MET A 359 -15.44 22.20 16.24
N ALA A 360 -14.58 23.19 16.49
CA ALA A 360 -14.87 24.59 16.17
C ALA A 360 -15.04 24.81 14.67
N GLY A 361 -14.17 24.23 13.82
CA GLY A 361 -14.28 24.35 12.37
C GLY A 361 -15.51 23.63 11.80
N LEU A 362 -15.85 22.45 12.33
CA LEU A 362 -17.06 21.69 12.00
C LEU A 362 -18.32 22.53 12.30
N VAL A 363 -18.45 23.03 13.53
CA VAL A 363 -19.59 23.87 13.97
C VAL A 363 -19.63 25.20 13.22
N ALA A 364 -18.49 25.85 13.00
CA ALA A 364 -18.41 27.13 12.30
C ALA A 364 -18.76 27.04 10.81
N SER A 365 -18.71 25.87 10.19
CA SER A 365 -19.27 25.66 8.84
C SER A 365 -20.78 25.44 8.92
N LEU A 366 -21.24 24.48 9.73
CA LEU A 366 -22.67 24.14 9.85
C LEU A 366 -23.53 25.32 10.35
N ALA A 367 -22.96 26.25 11.12
CA ALA A 367 -23.65 27.45 11.59
C ALA A 367 -23.86 28.53 10.51
N LYS A 368 -23.26 28.39 9.32
CA LYS A 368 -23.51 29.26 8.15
C LYS A 368 -24.78 28.88 7.38
N GLU A 369 -25.27 27.66 7.58
CA GLU A 369 -26.35 27.05 6.82
C GLU A 369 -27.71 27.76 6.98
N SER A 370 -28.68 27.36 6.15
CA SER A 370 -30.09 27.68 6.39
C SER A 370 -30.74 26.67 7.34
N LYS A 371 -31.81 27.07 8.05
CA LYS A 371 -32.55 26.16 8.93
C LYS A 371 -33.05 24.92 8.18
N ARG A 372 -33.52 25.10 6.93
CA ARG A 372 -33.94 24.00 6.05
C ARG A 372 -32.78 23.10 5.64
N SER A 373 -31.61 23.66 5.32
CA SER A 373 -30.41 22.88 4.96
C SER A 373 -29.92 21.99 6.11
N ILE A 374 -30.10 22.45 7.36
CA ILE A 374 -29.89 21.62 8.55
C ILE A 374 -31.02 20.59 8.75
N GLU A 375 -32.28 20.95 8.54
CA GLU A 375 -33.40 19.98 8.59
C GLU A 375 -33.30 18.88 7.51
N GLU A 376 -32.65 19.18 6.40
CA GLU A 376 -32.38 18.29 5.25
C GLU A 376 -30.88 17.93 5.18
N LEU A 377 -30.22 17.76 6.35
CA LEU A 377 -28.78 17.47 6.47
C LEU A 377 -28.38 16.22 5.68
N CYS A 378 -27.36 16.34 4.84
CA CYS A 378 -26.86 15.25 4.00
C CYS A 378 -25.34 15.34 3.82
N GLU A 379 -24.79 14.55 2.89
CA GLU A 379 -23.35 14.56 2.58
C GLU A 379 -22.81 15.94 2.15
N THR A 380 -23.60 16.82 1.52
CA THR A 380 -23.15 18.12 1.03
C THR A 380 -22.61 19.00 2.16
N GLN A 381 -23.42 19.24 3.19
CA GLN A 381 -23.05 20.12 4.31
C GLN A 381 -21.96 19.48 5.19
N ILE A 382 -22.02 18.15 5.38
CA ILE A 382 -20.99 17.42 6.15
C ILE A 382 -19.65 17.42 5.45
N LYS A 383 -19.59 17.33 4.10
CA LYS A 383 -18.34 17.47 3.34
C LYS A 383 -17.64 18.77 3.69
N GLU A 384 -18.30 19.92 3.51
CA GLU A 384 -17.72 21.23 3.82
C GLU A 384 -17.33 21.38 5.29
N ALA A 385 -18.18 20.92 6.21
CA ALA A 385 -17.91 21.01 7.64
C ALA A 385 -16.66 20.23 8.07
N VAL A 386 -16.50 18.99 7.58
CA VAL A 386 -15.32 18.16 7.88
C VAL A 386 -14.05 18.78 7.29
N ILE A 387 -14.12 19.30 6.06
CA ILE A 387 -12.98 20.01 5.44
C ILE A 387 -12.58 21.20 6.31
N ASN A 388 -13.53 22.07 6.68
CA ASN A 388 -13.22 23.25 7.48
C ASN A 388 -12.65 22.86 8.87
N GLY A 389 -13.16 21.80 9.50
CA GLY A 389 -12.58 21.21 10.72
C GLY A 389 -11.12 20.78 10.54
N LEU A 390 -10.83 19.94 9.54
CA LEU A 390 -9.48 19.44 9.26
C LEU A 390 -8.50 20.56 8.85
N LEU A 391 -8.97 21.61 8.16
CA LEU A 391 -8.18 22.80 7.88
C LEU A 391 -7.87 23.59 9.17
N TRP A 392 -8.85 23.77 10.05
CA TRP A 392 -8.64 24.50 11.32
C TRP A 392 -7.64 23.78 12.24
N CYS A 393 -7.58 22.45 12.21
CA CYS A 393 -6.52 21.66 12.86
C CYS A 393 -5.09 22.04 12.41
N ARG A 394 -4.90 22.30 11.11
CA ARG A 394 -3.60 22.69 10.54
C ARG A 394 -3.28 24.15 10.87
N ARG A 395 -4.28 25.02 10.81
CA ARG A 395 -4.14 26.46 11.07
C ARG A 395 -3.93 26.78 12.56
N SER A 396 -4.44 25.97 13.50
CA SER A 396 -4.31 26.21 14.95
C SER A 396 -2.89 25.99 15.50
N VAL A 397 -2.10 25.10 14.90
CA VAL A 397 -0.69 24.86 15.28
C VAL A 397 0.31 25.73 14.51
N SER A 398 -0.18 26.50 13.54
CA SER A 398 0.64 27.37 12.69
C SER A 398 1.46 28.38 13.50
N PRO A 399 2.68 28.77 13.06
CA PRO A 399 3.39 29.91 13.64
C PRO A 399 2.54 31.19 13.70
N ARG A 400 1.61 31.40 12.75
CA ARG A 400 0.66 32.53 12.75
C ARG A 400 -0.31 32.53 13.96
N ALA A 401 -0.59 31.36 14.56
CA ALA A 401 -1.51 31.19 15.67
C ALA A 401 -0.86 31.43 17.06
N ARG A 402 0.47 31.30 17.17
CA ARG A 402 1.20 31.42 18.44
C ARG A 402 1.00 32.79 19.08
N GLY A 403 0.86 32.81 20.41
CA GLY A 403 0.71 34.03 21.22
C GLY A 403 -0.59 34.82 21.01
N ALA A 404 -1.50 34.37 20.14
CA ALA A 404 -2.81 35.02 19.97
C ALA A 404 -3.72 34.76 21.17
N SER A 405 -4.52 35.75 21.57
CA SER A 405 -5.65 35.50 22.48
C SER A 405 -6.68 34.56 21.81
N ARG A 406 -7.51 33.85 22.58
CA ARG A 406 -8.53 32.93 22.01
C ARG A 406 -9.41 33.63 20.96
N GLU A 407 -9.79 34.89 21.19
CA GLU A 407 -10.59 35.68 20.24
C GLU A 407 -9.80 36.04 18.96
N GLN A 408 -8.54 36.44 19.09
CA GLN A 408 -7.65 36.71 17.95
C GLN A 408 -7.35 35.45 17.13
N LEU A 409 -7.22 34.30 17.80
CA LEU A 409 -7.00 33.00 17.17
C LEU A 409 -8.14 32.66 16.21
N TRP A 410 -9.40 32.73 16.65
CA TRP A 410 -10.55 32.47 15.78
C TRP A 410 -10.63 33.42 14.58
N LYS A 411 -10.29 34.71 14.77
CA LYS A 411 -10.20 35.69 13.67
C LYS A 411 -9.14 35.28 12.62
N LYS A 412 -8.00 34.72 13.04
CA LYS A 412 -6.95 34.19 12.15
C LYS A 412 -7.33 32.87 11.47
N LEU A 413 -8.04 31.97 12.16
CA LEU A 413 -8.39 30.63 11.65
C LEU A 413 -9.36 30.66 10.45
N ILE A 414 -10.15 31.72 10.29
CA ILE A 414 -11.02 31.94 9.12
C ILE A 414 -10.20 32.16 7.84
N LEU A 415 -9.03 32.80 7.94
CA LEU A 415 -8.18 33.09 6.80
C LEU A 415 -7.55 31.81 6.26
N GLU A 416 -7.53 31.67 4.94
CA GLU A 416 -6.83 30.56 4.27
C GLU A 416 -5.32 30.71 4.36
N THR A 417 -4.60 29.59 4.23
CA THR A 417 -3.14 29.58 4.30
C THR A 417 -2.54 28.78 3.15
N ALA A 418 -1.39 29.24 2.64
CA ALA A 418 -0.61 28.51 1.64
C ALA A 418 0.02 27.18 2.15
N HIS A 419 -0.39 26.72 3.34
CA HIS A 419 0.02 25.46 3.98
C HIS A 419 -1.20 24.54 4.25
N ASP A 420 -2.39 24.93 3.79
CA ASP A 420 -3.62 24.16 3.93
C ASP A 420 -3.54 22.88 3.04
N PRO A 421 -3.85 21.68 3.57
CA PRO A 421 -3.70 20.41 2.85
C PRO A 421 -4.79 20.18 1.80
N VAL A 422 -4.44 19.41 0.76
CA VAL A 422 -5.41 18.89 -0.20
C VAL A 422 -6.20 17.75 0.44
N LEU A 423 -7.51 18.00 0.65
CA LEU A 423 -8.48 17.05 1.21
C LEU A 423 -9.50 16.65 0.14
N ILE A 424 -9.89 15.36 0.11
CA ILE A 424 -10.72 14.80 -0.96
C ILE A 424 -11.90 14.00 -0.39
N PRO A 425 -13.16 14.37 -0.70
CA PRO A 425 -14.32 13.51 -0.58
C PRO A 425 -14.30 12.47 -1.71
N SER A 426 -14.46 11.21 -1.34
CA SER A 426 -14.58 10.03 -2.18
C SER A 426 -15.84 9.30 -1.73
N THR A 427 -16.60 8.75 -2.69
CA THR A 427 -17.78 7.90 -2.42
C THR A 427 -17.49 6.47 -2.91
N PRO A 428 -16.58 5.74 -2.24
CA PRO A 428 -16.19 4.40 -2.64
C PRO A 428 -17.41 3.49 -2.56
N ARG A 429 -17.69 2.77 -3.64
CA ARG A 429 -18.87 1.90 -3.73
C ARG A 429 -18.55 0.50 -3.24
N ARG A 430 -19.44 -0.08 -2.45
CA ARG A 430 -19.25 -1.45 -1.96
C ARG A 430 -19.24 -2.47 -3.12
N PRO A 431 -18.21 -3.33 -3.27
CA PRO A 431 -18.19 -4.36 -4.31
C PRO A 431 -19.37 -5.32 -4.22
N GLN A 432 -19.91 -5.72 -5.37
CA GLN A 432 -20.98 -6.73 -5.48
C GLN A 432 -20.49 -8.17 -5.23
N SER A 433 -19.16 -8.38 -5.17
CA SER A 433 -18.52 -9.66 -4.87
C SER A 433 -17.86 -9.61 -3.49
N ASN A 434 -17.92 -10.73 -2.75
CA ASN A 434 -17.20 -10.91 -1.49
C ASN A 434 -15.67 -11.09 -1.67
N THR A 435 -15.16 -11.13 -2.90
CA THR A 435 -13.72 -11.12 -3.18
C THR A 435 -13.13 -9.73 -2.97
N LYS A 436 -12.07 -9.58 -2.16
CA LYS A 436 -11.33 -8.31 -2.00
C LYS A 436 -10.97 -7.74 -3.40
N PRO A 437 -11.32 -6.47 -3.71
CA PRO A 437 -11.02 -5.87 -5.00
C PRO A 437 -9.51 -5.81 -5.25
N ARG A 438 -9.09 -6.06 -6.50
CA ARG A 438 -7.68 -6.04 -6.90
C ARG A 438 -7.14 -4.61 -7.13
N SER A 439 -8.03 -3.68 -7.47
CA SER A 439 -7.77 -2.26 -7.65
C SER A 439 -7.93 -1.47 -6.33
N SER A 440 -7.55 -0.19 -6.36
CA SER A 440 -7.97 0.79 -5.34
C SER A 440 -9.41 1.22 -5.62
N LEU A 441 -10.27 1.06 -4.62
CA LEU A 441 -11.64 1.56 -4.59
C LEU A 441 -11.65 3.09 -4.67
N ILE A 442 -10.68 3.72 -4.01
CA ILE A 442 -10.56 5.17 -3.94
C ILE A 442 -10.06 5.74 -5.26
N PHE A 443 -9.02 5.14 -5.87
CA PHE A 443 -8.53 5.59 -7.18
C PHE A 443 -9.63 5.52 -8.26
N GLN A 444 -10.52 4.53 -8.20
CA GLN A 444 -11.68 4.41 -9.10
C GLN A 444 -12.81 5.42 -8.83
N THR A 445 -12.75 6.20 -7.74
CA THR A 445 -13.61 7.38 -7.54
C THR A 445 -12.95 8.69 -7.96
N LEU A 446 -11.64 8.68 -8.22
CA LEU A 446 -10.93 9.84 -8.75
C LEU A 446 -11.26 10.01 -10.25
N PRO A 447 -11.19 11.24 -10.77
CA PRO A 447 -11.58 11.56 -12.14
C PRO A 447 -10.58 11.11 -13.22
N TYR A 448 -9.51 10.40 -12.85
CA TYR A 448 -8.38 10.10 -13.72
C TYR A 448 -8.60 8.84 -14.55
N GLU A 449 -9.52 8.91 -15.51
CA GLU A 449 -9.62 7.92 -16.59
C GLU A 449 -9.10 8.48 -17.93
N PRO A 450 -8.30 7.71 -18.69
CA PRO A 450 -7.54 6.54 -18.23
C PRO A 450 -6.45 6.96 -17.21
N ALA A 451 -6.00 6.01 -16.37
CA ALA A 451 -4.91 6.24 -15.43
C ALA A 451 -3.59 6.73 -16.10
N ALA A 452 -3.46 6.53 -17.43
CA ALA A 452 -2.36 7.01 -18.24
C ALA A 452 -2.26 8.56 -18.28
N GLU A 453 -3.37 9.29 -18.14
CA GLU A 453 -3.35 10.75 -18.03
C GLU A 453 -2.77 11.20 -16.69
N ALA A 454 -3.19 10.58 -15.58
CA ALA A 454 -2.59 10.84 -14.27
C ALA A 454 -1.09 10.50 -14.24
N ALA A 455 -0.70 9.40 -14.88
CA ALA A 455 0.70 9.02 -15.07
C ALA A 455 1.47 10.06 -15.90
N THR A 456 0.82 10.66 -16.90
CA THR A 456 1.37 11.74 -17.73
C THR A 456 1.57 13.02 -16.92
N GLU A 457 0.58 13.45 -16.14
CA GLU A 457 0.69 14.61 -15.23
C GLU A 457 1.80 14.42 -14.18
N VAL A 458 1.91 13.22 -13.60
CA VAL A 458 2.96 12.86 -12.63
C VAL A 458 4.37 13.10 -13.17
N VAL A 459 4.60 12.90 -14.47
CA VAL A 459 5.91 13.14 -15.11
C VAL A 459 6.07 14.60 -15.56
N LEU A 460 5.00 15.20 -16.09
CA LEU A 460 5.05 16.53 -16.73
C LEU A 460 4.93 17.72 -15.77
N LYS A 461 4.52 17.51 -14.52
CA LYS A 461 4.46 18.56 -13.48
C LYS A 461 5.55 18.37 -12.41
N PRO A 462 6.85 18.56 -12.74
CA PRO A 462 7.85 18.86 -11.71
C PRO A 462 7.51 20.23 -11.11
N ASP A 463 7.48 20.31 -9.78
CA ASP A 463 7.07 21.53 -9.08
C ASP A 463 8.06 22.68 -9.28
N ILE A 464 7.52 23.86 -9.57
CA ILE A 464 8.23 25.13 -9.72
C ILE A 464 8.87 25.57 -8.39
N THR A 465 8.32 25.15 -7.23
CA THR A 465 8.89 25.44 -5.90
C THR A 465 9.82 24.35 -5.34
N GLY A 466 10.10 23.30 -6.11
CA GLY A 466 11.05 22.24 -5.76
C GLY A 466 10.57 21.23 -4.69
N LYS A 467 9.30 21.24 -4.27
CA LYS A 467 8.73 20.22 -3.38
C LYS A 467 7.92 19.21 -4.19
N GLU A 468 8.09 17.92 -3.92
CA GLU A 468 7.66 16.85 -4.83
C GLU A 468 6.15 16.77 -5.04
N ASP A 469 5.63 17.48 -6.03
CA ASP A 469 4.23 17.43 -6.43
C ASP A 469 3.97 16.30 -7.43
N LEU A 470 4.02 15.07 -6.89
CA LEU A 470 3.28 13.94 -7.44
C LEU A 470 1.80 14.19 -7.10
N LEU A 471 0.92 14.14 -8.12
CA LEU A 471 -0.52 14.44 -8.04
C LEU A 471 -1.08 14.38 -6.60
N PRO A 472 -1.44 15.52 -5.98
CA PRO A 472 -1.81 15.54 -4.55
C PRO A 472 -3.12 14.79 -4.28
N TYR A 473 -3.78 14.35 -5.35
CA TYR A 473 -5.06 13.66 -5.35
C TYR A 473 -4.95 12.13 -5.41
N VAL A 474 -3.79 11.60 -5.78
CA VAL A 474 -3.56 10.15 -5.80
C VAL A 474 -3.18 9.68 -4.38
N PRO A 475 -3.83 8.64 -3.83
CA PRO A 475 -3.43 8.04 -2.56
C PRO A 475 -1.99 7.50 -2.68
N ILE A 476 -1.09 7.96 -1.80
CA ILE A 476 0.30 7.53 -1.77
C ILE A 476 0.76 7.17 -0.35
N ALA A 477 1.80 6.34 -0.28
CA ALA A 477 2.64 6.25 0.90
C ALA A 477 4.01 6.87 0.58
N CYS A 478 4.44 7.80 1.43
CA CYS A 478 5.79 8.37 1.41
C CYS A 478 6.60 7.78 2.56
N PHE A 479 7.85 7.38 2.28
CA PHE A 479 8.78 6.89 3.30
C PHE A 479 10.12 7.62 3.14
N GLY A 480 10.54 8.31 4.20
CA GLY A 480 11.65 9.27 4.12
C GLY A 480 11.34 10.41 3.14
N ASN A 481 12.38 10.96 2.52
CA ASN A 481 12.26 12.11 1.63
C ASN A 481 12.11 11.75 0.15
N ASN A 482 12.41 10.50 -0.25
CA ASN A 482 12.64 10.14 -1.66
C ASN A 482 11.85 8.91 -2.14
N PHE A 483 11.22 8.13 -1.26
CA PHE A 483 10.51 6.90 -1.67
C PHE A 483 9.00 7.07 -1.56
N ILE A 484 8.33 6.93 -2.70
CA ILE A 484 6.88 7.10 -2.82
C ILE A 484 6.31 5.96 -3.68
N THR A 485 5.18 5.39 -3.26
CA THR A 485 4.37 4.49 -4.10
C THR A 485 2.89 4.84 -4.00
N ALA A 486 2.17 4.59 -5.11
CA ALA A 486 0.74 4.79 -5.27
C ALA A 486 -0.04 3.46 -5.42
N ASP A 487 0.64 2.32 -5.56
CA ASP A 487 -0.06 1.04 -5.70
C ASP A 487 -0.57 0.57 -4.36
N ARG A 488 -1.88 0.33 -4.28
CA ARG A 488 -2.56 -0.15 -3.08
C ARG A 488 -1.85 -1.32 -2.40
N ARG A 489 -1.37 -2.33 -3.14
CA ARG A 489 -0.71 -3.52 -2.60
C ARG A 489 0.66 -3.19 -2.01
N GLU A 490 1.42 -2.33 -2.69
CA GLU A 490 2.71 -1.86 -2.20
C GLU A 490 2.54 -0.95 -0.97
N ILE A 491 1.54 -0.05 -0.97
CA ILE A 491 1.17 0.77 0.19
C ILE A 491 0.83 -0.12 1.40
N GLU A 492 0.01 -1.15 1.20
CA GLU A 492 -0.37 -2.08 2.26
C GLU A 492 0.86 -2.86 2.79
N ASP A 493 1.63 -3.54 1.93
CA ASP A 493 2.82 -4.32 2.36
C ASP A 493 3.90 -3.43 3.01
N PHE A 494 4.17 -2.22 2.51
CA PHE A 494 5.17 -1.31 3.10
C PHE A 494 4.71 -0.65 4.40
N ARG A 495 3.43 -0.26 4.55
CA ARG A 495 2.91 0.23 5.84
C ARG A 495 2.91 -0.89 6.89
N ASP A 496 2.59 -2.14 6.49
CA ASP A 496 2.65 -3.29 7.38
C ASP A 496 4.10 -3.66 7.77
N LEU A 497 5.09 -3.55 6.86
CA LEU A 497 6.52 -3.61 7.22
C LEU A 497 6.85 -2.55 8.26
N ALA A 498 6.50 -1.29 7.99
CA ALA A 498 6.89 -0.16 8.81
C ALA A 498 6.37 -0.28 10.26
N ARG A 499 5.12 -0.74 10.42
CA ARG A 499 4.52 -1.10 11.70
C ARG A 499 5.38 -2.11 12.49
N GLN A 500 5.88 -3.14 11.82
CA GLN A 500 6.61 -4.23 12.45
C GLN A 500 8.05 -3.84 12.80
N VAL A 501 8.73 -3.11 11.92
CA VAL A 501 10.07 -2.56 12.18
C VAL A 501 10.02 -1.56 13.34
N GLN A 502 9.03 -0.67 13.40
CA GLN A 502 8.83 0.23 14.54
C GLN A 502 8.57 -0.53 15.85
N ALA A 503 7.76 -1.59 15.82
CA ALA A 503 7.51 -2.43 16.99
C ALA A 503 8.77 -3.16 17.47
N TYR A 504 9.61 -3.65 16.55
CA TYR A 504 10.89 -4.29 16.84
C TYR A 504 11.90 -3.31 17.47
N VAL A 505 12.08 -2.12 16.86
CA VAL A 505 12.99 -1.08 17.36
C VAL A 505 12.60 -0.64 18.78
N LYS A 506 11.29 -0.55 19.08
CA LYS A 506 10.78 -0.23 20.42
C LYS A 506 11.06 -1.30 21.49
N GLN A 507 11.40 -2.54 21.13
CA GLN A 507 11.72 -3.62 22.09
C GLN A 507 13.19 -3.59 22.58
N GLY A 508 14.07 -2.88 21.89
CA GLY A 508 15.46 -2.68 22.31
C GLY A 508 16.40 -3.87 22.05
N SER A 509 17.63 -3.74 22.58
CA SER A 509 18.82 -4.51 22.15
C SER A 509 18.81 -6.02 22.46
N ASN A 510 17.87 -6.51 23.30
CA ASN A 510 17.73 -7.91 23.67
C ASN A 510 16.82 -8.72 22.72
N ALA A 511 16.26 -8.11 21.68
CA ALA A 511 15.44 -8.81 20.70
C ALA A 511 16.26 -9.80 19.85
N ARG A 512 15.63 -10.89 19.41
CA ARG A 512 16.22 -11.84 18.44
C ARG A 512 16.43 -11.17 17.07
N PRO A 513 17.18 -11.75 16.12
CA PRO A 513 17.21 -11.25 14.75
C PRO A 513 15.79 -11.14 14.15
N PHE A 514 15.53 -10.08 13.39
CA PHE A 514 14.24 -9.80 12.74
C PHE A 514 14.33 -10.06 11.23
N PRO A 515 13.98 -11.28 10.77
CA PRO A 515 14.01 -11.64 9.36
C PRO A 515 12.80 -11.11 8.58
N ILE A 516 13.09 -10.44 7.47
CA ILE A 516 12.14 -9.87 6.50
C ILE A 516 12.40 -10.53 5.15
N ALA A 517 11.36 -10.99 4.46
CA ALA A 517 11.46 -11.49 3.09
C ALA A 517 10.86 -10.51 2.06
N VAL A 518 11.60 -10.26 0.98
CA VAL A 518 11.21 -9.30 -0.08
C VAL A 518 11.23 -9.99 -1.44
N PHE A 519 10.06 -10.10 -2.05
CA PHE A 519 9.84 -10.72 -3.36
C PHE A 519 9.32 -9.72 -4.39
N GLY A 520 9.29 -10.13 -5.65
CA GLY A 520 8.96 -9.28 -6.79
C GLY A 520 9.78 -9.61 -8.03
N ARG A 521 9.30 -9.19 -9.21
CA ARG A 521 9.96 -9.45 -10.50
C ARG A 521 11.42 -8.95 -10.55
N PRO A 522 12.30 -9.56 -11.37
CA PRO A 522 13.62 -9.00 -11.67
C PRO A 522 13.51 -7.54 -12.14
N GLY A 523 14.15 -6.62 -11.42
CA GLY A 523 14.03 -5.18 -11.68
C GLY A 523 12.73 -4.51 -11.19
N SER A 524 11.95 -5.11 -10.30
CA SER A 524 10.74 -4.45 -9.74
C SER A 524 11.03 -3.35 -8.71
N GLY A 525 12.23 -3.35 -8.10
CA GLY A 525 12.66 -2.35 -7.11
C GLY A 525 12.89 -2.89 -5.69
N LYS A 526 12.67 -4.18 -5.43
CA LYS A 526 12.83 -4.89 -4.14
C LYS A 526 13.87 -4.28 -3.17
N SER A 527 15.15 -4.34 -3.54
CA SER A 527 16.28 -3.94 -2.69
C SER A 527 16.29 -2.43 -2.37
N PHE A 528 15.69 -1.60 -3.22
CA PHE A 528 15.55 -0.16 -3.03
C PHE A 528 14.37 0.14 -2.10
N GLY A 529 13.15 -0.26 -2.45
CA GLY A 529 11.95 0.03 -1.64
C GLY A 529 12.07 -0.48 -0.19
N ALA A 530 12.62 -1.69 0.01
CA ALA A 530 12.90 -2.18 1.37
C ALA A 530 14.01 -1.37 2.09
N SER A 531 15.02 -0.86 1.38
CA SER A 531 16.05 0.00 1.99
C SER A 531 15.48 1.34 2.45
N GLU A 532 14.71 2.01 1.60
CA GLU A 532 14.17 3.34 1.90
C GLU A 532 13.13 3.28 3.04
N VAL A 533 12.25 2.28 3.04
CA VAL A 533 11.28 2.08 4.12
C VAL A 533 11.98 1.81 5.45
N ILE A 534 12.95 0.87 5.51
CA ILE A 534 13.67 0.57 6.75
C ILE A 534 14.52 1.77 7.20
N GLY A 535 15.20 2.45 6.27
CA GLY A 535 16.00 3.64 6.54
C GLY A 535 15.16 4.78 7.15
N SER A 536 13.96 5.04 6.62
CA SER A 536 13.05 6.08 7.12
C SER A 536 12.53 5.89 8.55
N LEU A 537 12.81 4.74 9.17
CA LEU A 537 12.31 4.34 10.49
C LEU A 537 13.42 4.26 11.55
N LEU A 538 14.67 4.42 11.14
CA LEU A 538 15.85 4.33 12.00
C LEU A 538 16.49 5.73 12.07
N PRO A 539 16.66 6.32 13.27
CA PRO A 539 17.31 7.61 13.40
C PRO A 539 18.74 7.62 12.83
N ASP A 540 19.17 8.78 12.33
CA ASP A 540 20.49 8.96 11.76
C ASP A 540 21.59 8.55 12.75
N GLY A 541 22.51 7.69 12.28
CA GLY A 541 23.62 7.21 13.09
C GLY A 541 23.28 6.16 14.16
N THR A 542 22.05 5.61 14.23
CA THR A 542 21.73 4.50 15.16
C THR A 542 21.77 3.10 14.52
N SER A 543 22.18 2.99 13.25
CA SER A 543 22.25 1.71 12.53
C SER A 543 23.44 1.63 11.58
N GLU A 544 23.88 0.40 11.27
CA GLU A 544 24.90 0.13 10.26
C GLU A 544 24.33 -0.79 9.18
N THR A 545 24.34 -0.34 7.92
CA THR A 545 23.81 -1.10 6.79
C THR A 545 24.91 -1.94 6.12
N LEU A 546 24.72 -3.26 6.13
CA LEU A 546 25.58 -4.23 5.45
C LEU A 546 24.82 -4.85 4.26
N LYS A 547 25.45 -4.93 3.09
CA LYS A 547 24.83 -5.52 1.88
C LYS A 547 25.71 -6.64 1.33
N PHE A 548 25.10 -7.80 1.08
CA PHE A 548 25.75 -8.99 0.52
C PHE A 548 24.90 -9.55 -0.62
N ASN A 549 25.48 -9.75 -1.80
CA ASN A 549 24.86 -10.54 -2.86
C ASN A 549 25.38 -11.98 -2.78
N LEU A 550 24.47 -12.96 -2.79
CA LEU A 550 24.76 -14.37 -2.53
C LEU A 550 25.10 -15.20 -3.78
N SER A 551 24.83 -14.70 -5.00
CA SER A 551 25.29 -15.33 -6.24
C SER A 551 26.80 -15.08 -6.47
N GLN A 552 27.36 -14.03 -5.86
CA GLN A 552 28.79 -13.73 -5.90
C GLN A 552 29.64 -14.64 -4.99
N TRP A 553 29.06 -15.27 -3.96
CA TRP A 553 29.81 -16.09 -2.99
C TRP A 553 30.35 -17.37 -3.65
N GLN A 554 31.64 -17.65 -3.42
CA GLN A 554 32.37 -18.77 -4.06
C GLN A 554 32.68 -19.92 -3.08
N LYS A 555 32.63 -19.65 -1.78
CA LYS A 555 33.04 -20.59 -0.72
C LYS A 555 32.17 -20.42 0.54
N VAL A 556 32.05 -21.48 1.34
CA VAL A 556 31.33 -21.45 2.64
C VAL A 556 32.04 -20.56 3.68
N SER A 557 33.31 -20.19 3.44
CA SER A 557 34.01 -19.13 4.18
C SER A 557 33.34 -17.76 4.06
N ASP A 558 32.65 -17.50 2.95
CA ASP A 558 32.21 -16.15 2.57
C ASP A 558 30.99 -15.77 3.42
N PHE A 559 30.09 -16.73 3.64
CA PHE A 559 29.05 -16.68 4.68
C PHE A 559 29.65 -16.39 6.07
N LYS A 560 30.69 -17.13 6.49
CA LYS A 560 31.34 -16.90 7.80
C LYS A 560 31.96 -15.49 7.89
N SER A 561 32.52 -14.96 6.80
CA SER A 561 33.08 -13.61 6.75
C SER A 561 32.00 -12.52 6.78
N ALA A 562 30.89 -12.70 6.05
CA ALA A 562 29.74 -11.81 6.11
C ALA A 562 29.20 -11.70 7.55
N LEU A 563 29.06 -12.84 8.22
CA LEU A 563 28.60 -12.91 9.61
C LEU A 563 29.62 -12.34 10.62
N GLN A 564 30.92 -12.45 10.36
CA GLN A 564 31.95 -11.76 11.16
C GLN A 564 31.82 -10.23 11.04
N LYS A 565 31.46 -9.70 9.87
CA LYS A 565 31.15 -8.26 9.71
C LYS A 565 29.91 -7.85 10.50
N VAL A 566 28.84 -8.66 10.48
CA VAL A 566 27.64 -8.42 11.31
C VAL A 566 27.97 -8.39 12.81
N LYS A 567 28.96 -9.18 13.27
CA LYS A 567 29.48 -9.14 14.65
C LYS A 567 30.40 -7.94 14.95
N ALA A 568 30.99 -7.32 13.93
CA ALA A 568 31.91 -6.20 14.09
C ALA A 568 31.19 -4.84 14.19
N VAL A 569 29.90 -4.78 13.83
CA VAL A 569 29.03 -3.62 14.03
C VAL A 569 28.99 -3.25 15.51
N ALA A 570 29.29 -1.98 15.82
CA ALA A 570 29.43 -1.49 17.19
C ALA A 570 28.16 -1.71 18.05
N GLU A 571 28.33 -1.92 19.36
CA GLU A 571 27.26 -2.35 20.27
C GLU A 571 26.09 -1.36 20.40
N ASN A 572 26.31 -0.09 20.05
CA ASN A 572 25.31 0.98 19.98
C ASN A 572 24.57 1.09 18.63
N LEU A 573 25.02 0.42 17.56
CA LEU A 573 24.46 0.51 16.20
C LEU A 573 23.66 -0.75 15.84
N LEU A 574 22.39 -0.62 15.47
CA LEU A 574 21.57 -1.74 15.00
C LEU A 574 22.10 -2.26 13.64
N PRO A 575 22.51 -3.54 13.50
CA PRO A 575 22.88 -4.09 12.20
C PRO A 575 21.64 -4.26 11.31
N VAL A 576 21.68 -3.69 10.10
CA VAL A 576 20.66 -3.90 9.06
C VAL A 576 21.32 -4.59 7.87
N VAL A 577 20.98 -5.85 7.64
CA VAL A 577 21.76 -6.75 6.77
C VAL A 577 20.91 -7.23 5.59
N TYR A 578 21.29 -6.81 4.38
CA TYR A 578 20.62 -7.21 3.14
C TYR A 578 21.36 -8.41 2.52
N PHE A 579 20.63 -9.50 2.34
CA PHE A 579 21.06 -10.70 1.63
C PHE A 579 20.31 -10.74 0.28
N ASP A 580 20.93 -10.16 -0.75
CA ASP A 580 20.37 -10.11 -2.10
C ASP A 580 20.67 -11.40 -2.87
N GLU A 581 19.71 -11.83 -3.69
CA GLU A 581 19.71 -13.13 -4.38
C GLU A 581 19.91 -14.32 -3.42
N PHE A 582 19.24 -14.32 -2.25
CA PHE A 582 19.46 -15.33 -1.19
C PHE A 582 19.07 -16.76 -1.61
N ASP A 583 18.18 -16.87 -2.58
CA ASP A 583 17.67 -18.09 -3.20
C ASP A 583 18.54 -18.58 -4.38
N ALA A 584 19.62 -17.86 -4.71
CA ALA A 584 20.57 -18.22 -5.76
C ALA A 584 21.14 -19.64 -5.57
N SER A 585 21.38 -20.31 -6.70
CA SER A 585 21.98 -21.64 -6.72
C SER A 585 23.51 -21.55 -6.59
N PHE A 586 24.07 -22.25 -5.60
CA PHE A 586 25.52 -22.35 -5.38
C PHE A 586 26.00 -23.77 -5.65
N LYS A 587 27.03 -23.95 -6.48
CA LYS A 587 27.51 -25.29 -6.91
C LYS A 587 26.39 -26.21 -7.44
N HIS A 588 25.47 -25.65 -8.23
CA HIS A 588 24.26 -26.32 -8.75
C HIS A 588 23.23 -26.74 -7.68
N GLN A 589 23.36 -26.24 -6.44
CA GLN A 589 22.45 -26.52 -5.34
C GLN A 589 21.52 -25.31 -5.14
N PRO A 590 20.21 -25.41 -5.42
CA PRO A 590 19.26 -24.33 -5.13
C PRO A 590 19.12 -24.13 -3.61
N LEU A 591 18.81 -22.91 -3.17
CA LEU A 591 18.59 -22.57 -1.75
C LEU A 591 19.76 -22.91 -0.82
N PHE A 592 20.98 -23.06 -1.35
CA PHE A 592 22.15 -23.55 -0.61
C PHE A 592 22.44 -22.79 0.70
N TRP A 593 22.22 -21.47 0.68
CA TRP A 593 22.45 -20.58 1.81
C TRP A 593 21.29 -20.60 2.83
N VAL A 594 20.07 -20.95 2.39
CA VAL A 594 18.86 -20.96 3.23
C VAL A 594 19.02 -21.86 4.45
N ARG A 595 19.61 -23.05 4.29
CA ARG A 595 19.84 -23.96 5.43
C ARG A 595 20.72 -23.36 6.52
N TYR A 596 21.78 -22.64 6.13
CA TYR A 596 22.67 -21.98 7.08
C TYR A 596 21.99 -20.78 7.77
N PHE A 597 21.07 -20.09 7.09
CA PHE A 597 20.21 -19.09 7.74
C PHE A 597 19.17 -19.72 8.66
N MET A 598 18.58 -20.88 8.31
CA MET A 598 17.68 -21.61 9.20
C MET A 598 18.37 -22.05 10.49
N GLU A 599 19.58 -22.62 10.41
CA GLU A 599 20.41 -22.96 11.58
C GLU A 599 20.67 -21.74 12.48
N HIS A 600 20.97 -20.60 11.87
CA HIS A 600 21.27 -19.35 12.56
C HIS A 600 20.04 -18.71 13.23
N LEU A 601 18.91 -18.66 12.52
CA LEU A 601 17.64 -18.09 13.02
C LEU A 601 16.94 -18.96 14.06
N THR A 602 17.08 -20.29 13.99
CA THR A 602 16.40 -21.23 14.89
C THR A 602 17.15 -21.53 16.20
N SER A 603 18.44 -21.18 16.31
CA SER A 603 19.31 -21.59 17.43
C SER A 603 18.70 -21.24 18.81
N PRO A 604 18.20 -22.24 19.58
CA PRO A 604 17.48 -21.97 20.83
C PRO A 604 18.43 -21.53 21.96
N THR A 605 19.73 -21.75 21.79
CA THR A 605 20.77 -21.35 22.75
C THR A 605 21.14 -19.87 22.65
N GLY A 606 20.69 -19.19 21.59
CA GLY A 606 21.20 -17.87 21.22
C GLY A 606 22.69 -17.88 20.84
N LYS A 607 23.33 -19.05 20.66
CA LYS A 607 24.74 -19.16 20.27
C LYS A 607 24.90 -19.58 18.82
N TRP A 608 26.02 -19.14 18.26
CA TRP A 608 26.44 -19.46 16.91
C TRP A 608 27.10 -20.84 16.84
N PRO A 609 26.90 -21.62 15.77
CA PRO A 609 27.66 -22.85 15.54
C PRO A 609 29.18 -22.59 15.56
N GLY A 610 29.85 -23.08 16.59
CA GLY A 610 31.29 -22.91 16.78
C GLY A 610 31.76 -21.62 17.48
N SER A 611 30.92 -20.94 18.28
CA SER A 611 31.41 -19.94 19.26
C SER A 611 30.91 -20.19 20.67
N GLU A 612 31.82 -20.34 21.63
CA GLU A 612 31.50 -20.71 23.01
C GLU A 612 30.82 -19.58 23.81
N THR A 613 31.03 -18.31 23.42
CA THR A 613 30.71 -17.13 24.24
C THR A 613 29.64 -16.19 23.67
N GLY A 614 29.39 -16.17 22.35
CA GLY A 614 28.58 -15.13 21.71
C GLY A 614 27.07 -15.36 21.76
N VAL A 615 26.34 -14.41 22.37
CA VAL A 615 24.87 -14.29 22.30
C VAL A 615 24.43 -13.68 20.96
N LEU A 616 23.26 -14.06 20.44
CA LEU A 616 22.60 -13.41 19.30
C LEU A 616 22.14 -12.01 19.70
N ARG A 617 22.82 -11.00 19.16
CA ARG A 617 22.43 -9.59 19.22
C ARG A 617 21.26 -9.31 18.26
N GLY A 618 20.37 -8.38 18.63
CA GLY A 618 19.33 -7.89 17.74
C GLY A 618 19.89 -7.28 16.45
N ALA A 619 19.26 -7.60 15.32
CA ALA A 619 19.65 -7.19 13.98
C ALA A 619 18.47 -7.39 13.01
N ILE A 620 18.30 -6.52 12.03
CA ILE A 620 17.30 -6.66 10.98
C ILE A 620 17.95 -7.38 9.78
N TYR A 621 17.38 -8.50 9.33
CA TYR A 621 17.89 -9.25 8.17
C TYR A 621 16.86 -9.19 7.03
N VAL A 622 17.28 -8.75 5.84
CA VAL A 622 16.41 -8.55 4.67
C VAL A 622 16.83 -9.53 3.57
N PHE A 623 16.02 -10.56 3.36
CA PHE A 623 16.23 -11.60 2.35
C PHE A 623 15.50 -11.22 1.06
N ILE A 624 16.24 -10.89 0.00
CA ILE A 624 15.67 -10.44 -1.28
C ILE A 624 15.75 -11.57 -2.31
N GLY A 625 14.60 -12.11 -2.69
CA GLY A 625 14.51 -13.28 -3.58
C GLY A 625 14.66 -12.90 -5.05
N GLY A 626 15.47 -13.65 -5.81
CA GLY A 626 15.67 -13.47 -7.25
C GLY A 626 14.80 -14.37 -8.13
N THR A 627 14.31 -15.50 -7.61
CA THR A 627 13.73 -16.61 -8.39
C THR A 627 12.20 -16.76 -8.31
N ALA A 628 11.54 -16.01 -7.42
CA ALA A 628 10.09 -16.01 -7.24
C ALA A 628 9.53 -14.59 -7.26
N GLU A 629 8.35 -14.40 -7.85
CA GLU A 629 7.67 -13.10 -7.96
C GLU A 629 6.93 -12.70 -6.68
N THR A 630 6.54 -13.66 -5.83
CA THR A 630 5.84 -13.42 -4.56
C THR A 630 6.34 -14.33 -3.44
N PHE A 631 6.06 -13.95 -2.19
CA PHE A 631 6.35 -14.79 -1.03
C PHE A 631 5.61 -16.12 -1.09
N ASP A 632 4.34 -16.12 -1.49
CA ASP A 632 3.53 -17.33 -1.54
C ASP A 632 4.01 -18.25 -2.69
N GLU A 633 4.45 -17.70 -3.84
CA GLU A 633 5.11 -18.50 -4.89
C GLU A 633 6.41 -19.13 -4.38
N PHE A 634 7.22 -18.43 -3.59
CA PHE A 634 8.40 -19.02 -2.94
C PHE A 634 8.00 -20.11 -1.94
N GLN A 635 7.05 -19.84 -1.04
CA GLN A 635 6.65 -20.79 0.01
C GLN A 635 6.09 -22.09 -0.58
N PHE A 636 5.34 -22.01 -1.67
CA PHE A 636 4.67 -23.12 -2.35
C PHE A 636 5.27 -23.42 -3.74
N GLN A 637 6.59 -23.26 -3.91
CA GLN A 637 7.26 -23.55 -5.18
C GLN A 637 7.55 -25.06 -5.33
N PRO A 638 6.88 -25.79 -6.25
CA PRO A 638 7.14 -27.21 -6.46
C PRO A 638 8.51 -27.45 -7.10
N SER A 639 9.11 -28.61 -6.79
CA SER A 639 10.34 -29.08 -7.41
C SER A 639 10.23 -29.24 -8.94
N PRO A 640 11.34 -29.18 -9.70
CA PRO A 640 11.31 -29.18 -11.17
C PRO A 640 10.58 -30.38 -11.79
N ARG A 641 10.64 -31.55 -11.16
CA ARG A 641 9.97 -32.76 -11.66
C ARG A 641 8.50 -32.86 -11.22
N VAL A 642 8.10 -32.21 -10.13
CA VAL A 642 6.67 -31.99 -9.82
C VAL A 642 6.05 -31.03 -10.83
N ARG A 643 6.77 -29.98 -11.26
CA ARG A 643 6.34 -29.12 -12.39
C ARG A 643 6.17 -29.92 -13.70
N GLU A 644 7.11 -30.82 -14.00
CA GLU A 644 7.06 -31.72 -15.17
C GLU A 644 5.86 -32.70 -15.10
N LEU A 645 5.57 -33.26 -13.93
CA LEU A 645 4.41 -34.13 -13.70
C LEU A 645 3.06 -33.39 -13.84
N MET A 646 2.92 -32.19 -13.25
CA MET A 646 1.68 -31.40 -13.36
C MET A 646 1.45 -30.89 -14.80
N GLY A 647 2.51 -30.47 -15.50
CA GLY A 647 2.44 -30.03 -16.89
C GLY A 647 2.00 -31.13 -17.88
N GLY A 648 2.10 -32.41 -17.49
CA GLY A 648 1.58 -33.54 -18.28
C GLY A 648 0.06 -33.67 -18.30
N VAL A 649 -0.67 -32.95 -17.44
CA VAL A 649 -2.13 -33.09 -17.26
C VAL A 649 -2.92 -31.95 -17.95
N GLY A 650 -2.29 -30.82 -18.30
CA GLY A 650 -2.99 -29.74 -18.99
C GLY A 650 -2.11 -28.69 -19.68
N GLY A 651 -2.43 -28.41 -20.94
CA GLY A 651 -2.22 -27.11 -21.62
C GLY A 651 -0.78 -26.62 -21.79
N GLY A 652 -0.19 -26.86 -22.97
CA GLY A 652 1.18 -26.46 -23.31
C GLY A 652 1.56 -25.01 -22.99
N GLY A 653 2.66 -24.84 -22.24
CA GLY A 653 3.23 -23.55 -21.86
C GLY A 653 4.71 -23.61 -21.42
N GLY A 654 5.45 -24.62 -21.86
CA GLY A 654 6.85 -24.82 -21.47
C GLY A 654 7.82 -23.92 -22.24
N THR A 655 8.50 -22.99 -21.55
CA THR A 655 9.60 -22.21 -22.12
C THR A 655 10.89 -23.04 -22.18
N GLU A 656 11.68 -22.90 -23.25
CA GLU A 656 12.93 -23.66 -23.45
C GLU A 656 13.92 -23.48 -22.28
N GLU A 657 13.95 -22.29 -21.70
CA GLU A 657 14.79 -21.92 -20.56
C GLU A 657 14.46 -22.75 -19.31
N GLY A 658 13.18 -23.03 -19.05
CA GLY A 658 12.75 -23.90 -17.95
C GLY A 658 13.20 -25.35 -18.14
N GLY A 659 13.16 -25.86 -19.38
CA GLY A 659 13.68 -27.18 -19.72
C GLY A 659 15.19 -27.30 -19.47
N ARG A 660 15.97 -26.32 -19.93
CA ARG A 660 17.43 -26.29 -19.74
C ARG A 660 17.84 -26.16 -18.28
N VAL A 661 17.09 -25.40 -17.47
CA VAL A 661 17.31 -25.35 -16.01
C VAL A 661 17.01 -26.71 -15.37
N ALA A 662 15.88 -27.35 -15.70
CA ALA A 662 15.54 -28.67 -15.18
C ALA A 662 16.57 -29.76 -15.57
N GLU A 663 17.14 -29.69 -16.78
CA GLU A 663 18.20 -30.59 -17.24
C GLU A 663 19.54 -30.35 -16.54
N ALA A 664 19.99 -29.08 -16.42
CA ALA A 664 21.20 -28.72 -15.69
C ALA A 664 21.13 -29.08 -14.19
N VAL A 665 19.94 -28.94 -13.61
CA VAL A 665 19.63 -29.38 -12.23
C VAL A 665 19.70 -30.91 -12.13
N ARG A 666 19.02 -31.67 -13.02
CA ARG A 666 19.13 -33.14 -13.10
C ARG A 666 20.56 -33.65 -13.29
N ALA A 667 21.42 -32.89 -13.98
CA ALA A 667 22.81 -33.25 -14.21
C ALA A 667 23.69 -33.12 -12.95
N GLY A 668 23.35 -32.23 -12.02
CA GLY A 668 24.19 -31.87 -10.86
C GLY A 668 24.06 -32.76 -9.61
N TYR A 669 23.04 -33.62 -9.53
CA TYR A 669 22.79 -34.42 -8.33
C TYR A 669 23.80 -35.57 -8.13
N PRO A 670 24.14 -35.92 -6.87
CA PRO A 670 24.85 -37.16 -6.57
C PRO A 670 23.97 -38.34 -7.00
N ARG A 671 24.34 -38.96 -8.13
CA ARG A 671 23.54 -40.02 -8.77
C ARG A 671 23.40 -41.30 -7.93
N SER A 672 24.18 -41.44 -6.85
CA SER A 672 24.17 -42.57 -5.93
C SER A 672 24.62 -42.18 -4.52
N CYS A 673 23.92 -42.63 -3.49
CA CYS A 673 24.24 -42.33 -2.09
C CYS A 673 25.24 -43.34 -1.48
N ILE A 674 26.25 -43.77 -2.24
CA ILE A 674 27.18 -44.87 -1.88
C ILE A 674 27.92 -44.62 -0.56
N HIS A 675 28.08 -43.37 -0.13
CA HIS A 675 28.63 -43.05 1.20
C HIS A 675 27.80 -43.60 2.37
N LEU A 676 26.48 -43.77 2.21
CA LEU A 676 25.62 -44.43 3.20
C LEU A 676 25.96 -45.92 3.38
N LYS A 677 26.45 -46.61 2.34
CA LYS A 677 26.93 -48.01 2.47
C LYS A 677 28.03 -48.10 3.53
N LYS A 678 28.97 -47.15 3.55
CA LYS A 678 30.02 -47.11 4.58
C LYS A 678 29.43 -46.98 5.99
N GLN A 679 28.49 -46.08 6.21
CA GLN A 679 27.86 -45.88 7.53
C GLN A 679 27.02 -47.09 7.99
N ILE A 680 26.43 -47.83 7.04
CA ILE A 680 25.80 -49.13 7.28
C ILE A 680 26.86 -50.17 7.66
N ASP A 681 28.00 -50.20 6.98
CA ASP A 681 29.10 -51.15 7.24
C ASP A 681 29.77 -50.90 8.60
N ASP A 682 29.93 -49.63 8.99
CA ASP A 682 30.39 -49.21 10.32
C ASP A 682 29.45 -49.72 11.44
N HIS A 683 28.15 -49.92 11.14
CA HIS A 683 27.16 -50.48 12.08
C HIS A 683 27.05 -52.01 12.04
N PHE A 684 27.02 -52.63 10.85
CA PHE A 684 26.72 -54.06 10.66
C PHE A 684 27.97 -54.94 10.44
N GLY A 685 29.13 -54.34 10.17
CA GLY A 685 30.38 -55.03 9.84
C GLY A 685 30.56 -55.27 8.34
N PRO A 686 31.74 -55.72 7.90
CA PRO A 686 32.13 -55.81 6.48
C PRO A 686 31.43 -56.92 5.68
N ASN A 687 30.54 -57.72 6.29
CA ASN A 687 29.84 -58.84 5.62
C ASN A 687 28.63 -58.39 4.77
N THR A 688 28.38 -57.08 4.67
CA THR A 688 27.28 -56.47 3.91
C THR A 688 27.55 -56.48 2.40
N LYS A 689 26.73 -57.23 1.64
CA LYS A 689 26.73 -57.19 0.17
C LYS A 689 25.87 -56.02 -0.33
N LEU A 690 26.32 -55.30 -1.36
CA LEU A 690 25.53 -54.28 -2.05
C LEU A 690 25.06 -54.78 -3.42
N GLU A 691 23.79 -54.51 -3.73
CA GLU A 691 23.25 -54.45 -5.09
C GLU A 691 22.61 -53.08 -5.33
N THR A 692 22.54 -52.66 -6.60
CA THR A 692 21.95 -51.37 -6.97
C THR A 692 21.11 -51.52 -8.23
N ILE A 693 19.85 -51.08 -8.15
CA ILE A 693 18.94 -51.01 -9.29
C ILE A 693 18.53 -49.55 -9.49
N LYS A 694 18.72 -49.08 -10.73
CA LYS A 694 18.25 -47.77 -11.16
C LYS A 694 17.00 -47.93 -12.02
N PHE A 695 15.94 -47.24 -11.63
CA PHE A 695 14.69 -47.24 -12.37
C PHE A 695 14.79 -46.28 -13.55
N LEU A 696 14.32 -46.74 -14.70
CA LEU A 696 14.28 -46.06 -15.98
C LEU A 696 12.94 -46.43 -16.64
N ASP A 697 12.45 -45.62 -17.58
CA ASP A 697 11.23 -45.94 -18.32
C ASP A 697 11.54 -46.96 -19.43
N THR A 698 11.84 -48.20 -19.00
CA THR A 698 12.29 -49.30 -19.87
C THR A 698 11.70 -50.63 -19.42
N ALA A 699 11.25 -51.46 -20.36
CA ALA A 699 10.59 -52.74 -20.08
C ALA A 699 11.45 -53.73 -19.25
N THR A 700 12.78 -53.62 -19.31
CA THR A 700 13.74 -54.45 -18.57
C THR A 700 13.83 -54.12 -17.07
N THR A 701 13.33 -52.95 -16.62
CA THR A 701 13.42 -52.52 -15.22
C THR A 701 12.67 -53.45 -14.27
N TYR A 702 11.51 -53.99 -14.67
CA TYR A 702 10.77 -54.97 -13.87
C TYR A 702 11.53 -56.30 -13.74
N GLN A 703 12.16 -56.78 -14.82
CA GLN A 703 12.98 -58.00 -14.80
C GLN A 703 14.15 -57.86 -13.83
N ARG A 704 14.89 -56.74 -13.87
CA ARG A 704 15.99 -56.48 -12.93
C ARG A 704 15.52 -56.35 -11.48
N LEU A 705 14.31 -55.83 -11.23
CA LEU A 705 13.73 -55.80 -9.88
C LEU A 705 13.47 -57.21 -9.33
N VAL A 706 12.92 -58.09 -10.16
CA VAL A 706 12.71 -59.52 -9.81
C VAL A 706 14.04 -60.24 -9.57
N GLU A 707 15.07 -60.01 -10.40
CA GLU A 707 16.43 -60.55 -10.17
C GLU A 707 17.00 -60.14 -8.81
N VAL A 708 16.90 -58.86 -8.45
CA VAL A 708 17.41 -58.34 -7.18
C VAL A 708 16.67 -58.93 -5.99
N PHE A 709 15.35 -59.12 -6.08
CA PHE A 709 14.57 -59.81 -5.06
C PHE A 709 14.92 -61.32 -4.94
N ARG A 710 15.18 -62.01 -6.06
CA ARG A 710 15.72 -63.39 -6.04
C ARG A 710 17.10 -63.43 -5.33
N TRP A 711 18.00 -62.51 -5.66
CA TRP A 711 19.33 -62.41 -5.05
C TRP A 711 19.30 -62.17 -3.53
N VAL A 712 18.34 -61.36 -3.03
CA VAL A 712 18.12 -61.17 -1.59
C VAL A 712 17.69 -62.49 -0.93
N ARG A 713 16.64 -63.14 -1.45
CA ARG A 713 16.15 -64.45 -0.99
C ARG A 713 17.27 -65.49 -0.95
N ASP A 714 18.05 -65.57 -2.02
CA ASP A 714 19.05 -66.63 -2.19
C ASP A 714 20.27 -66.39 -1.27
N THR A 715 20.60 -65.12 -0.97
CA THR A 715 21.61 -64.77 0.03
C THR A 715 21.15 -65.09 1.46
N ASP A 716 19.91 -64.73 1.83
CA ASP A 716 19.33 -65.07 3.15
C ASP A 716 19.16 -66.60 3.34
N SER A 717 18.84 -67.31 2.26
CA SER A 717 18.78 -68.78 2.24
C SER A 717 20.16 -69.42 2.45
N ALA A 718 21.20 -68.92 1.78
CA ALA A 718 22.57 -69.39 1.98
C ALA A 718 23.06 -69.16 3.42
N ASN A 719 22.76 -68.00 4.02
CA ASN A 719 23.09 -67.69 5.42
C ASN A 719 22.48 -68.69 6.40
N LYS A 720 21.26 -69.17 6.15
CA LYS A 720 20.56 -70.17 7.01
C LYS A 720 21.20 -71.56 6.97
N THR A 721 21.97 -71.86 5.93
CA THR A 721 22.74 -73.11 5.79
C THR A 721 24.21 -72.99 6.23
N GLU A 722 24.68 -71.79 6.61
CA GLU A 722 26.09 -71.56 6.95
C GLU A 722 26.35 -71.82 8.45
N ALA A 723 27.30 -72.70 8.76
CA ALA A 723 27.51 -73.22 10.13
C ALA A 723 28.11 -72.20 11.12
N ASN A 724 28.49 -71.00 10.66
CA ASN A 724 29.04 -69.93 11.50
C ASN A 724 28.21 -68.65 11.36
N PRO A 725 27.43 -68.24 12.38
CA PRO A 725 26.66 -67.00 12.33
C PRO A 725 27.49 -65.73 12.09
N ALA A 726 28.81 -65.76 12.35
CA ALA A 726 29.70 -64.62 12.13
C ALA A 726 30.13 -64.40 10.67
N THR A 727 29.84 -65.34 9.75
CA THR A 727 30.13 -65.18 8.30
C THR A 727 28.90 -64.79 7.47
N ALA A 728 27.71 -64.83 8.06
CA ALA A 728 26.44 -64.50 7.40
C ALA A 728 26.45 -63.08 6.80
N LYS A 729 25.94 -62.95 5.57
CA LYS A 729 26.08 -61.74 4.74
C LYS A 729 24.74 -61.02 4.62
N LEU A 730 24.70 -59.76 5.05
CA LEU A 730 23.49 -58.95 5.00
C LEU A 730 23.33 -58.32 3.60
N PRO A 731 22.26 -58.59 2.86
CA PRO A 731 21.93 -57.88 1.62
C PRO A 731 21.59 -56.42 1.91
N VAL A 732 22.20 -55.51 1.15
CA VAL A 732 21.86 -54.09 1.08
C VAL A 732 21.49 -53.81 -0.38
N VAL A 733 20.31 -53.23 -0.61
CA VAL A 733 19.82 -52.92 -1.96
C VAL A 733 19.51 -51.44 -2.06
N PHE A 734 20.11 -50.78 -3.04
CA PHE A 734 19.84 -49.38 -3.37
C PHE A 734 18.87 -49.31 -4.56
N PHE A 735 17.74 -48.62 -4.39
CA PHE A 735 16.71 -48.40 -5.39
C PHE A 735 16.75 -46.92 -5.82
N GLU A 736 17.44 -46.62 -6.93
CA GLU A 736 17.69 -45.25 -7.39
C GLU A 736 16.65 -44.78 -8.43
N ASN A 737 16.18 -43.53 -8.33
CA ASN A 737 15.15 -42.94 -9.22
C ASN A 737 13.82 -43.72 -9.19
N PHE A 738 13.52 -44.37 -8.07
CA PHE A 738 12.40 -45.31 -7.94
C PHE A 738 11.01 -44.65 -8.07
N GLY A 739 10.92 -43.31 -8.04
CA GLY A 739 9.73 -42.55 -8.40
C GLY A 739 9.47 -42.44 -9.91
N ALA A 740 10.29 -43.04 -10.77
CA ALA A 740 10.08 -43.06 -12.22
C ALA A 740 8.64 -43.48 -12.62
N SER A 741 8.21 -43.04 -13.80
CA SER A 741 7.00 -43.59 -14.40
C SER A 741 7.19 -45.08 -14.73
N ASN A 742 6.08 -45.81 -14.76
CA ASN A 742 6.02 -47.17 -15.28
C ASN A 742 5.11 -47.15 -16.51
N GLY A 743 5.68 -46.82 -17.67
CA GLY A 743 4.91 -46.44 -18.85
C GLY A 743 4.02 -45.23 -18.54
N LYS A 744 2.69 -45.40 -18.67
CA LYS A 744 1.72 -44.31 -18.44
C LYS A 744 1.38 -44.04 -16.97
N GLU A 745 1.85 -44.85 -16.02
CA GLU A 745 1.61 -44.61 -14.59
C GLU A 745 2.74 -43.77 -13.96
N PRO A 746 2.52 -42.50 -13.60
CA PRO A 746 3.48 -41.74 -12.81
C PRO A 746 3.61 -42.37 -11.41
N LEU A 747 4.83 -42.41 -10.86
CA LEU A 747 5.17 -43.13 -9.62
C LEU A 747 4.82 -44.64 -9.63
N GLY A 748 4.54 -45.24 -10.80
CA GLY A 748 3.96 -46.59 -10.93
C GLY A 748 4.79 -47.76 -10.39
N TRP A 749 6.02 -47.52 -9.91
CA TRP A 749 6.85 -48.52 -9.23
C TRP A 749 6.56 -48.68 -7.73
N LEU A 750 5.99 -47.66 -7.06
CA LEU A 750 5.80 -47.68 -5.59
C LEU A 750 5.02 -48.92 -5.11
N LYS A 751 3.97 -49.31 -5.86
CA LYS A 751 3.12 -50.47 -5.59
C LYS A 751 3.88 -51.81 -5.52
N PHE A 752 5.02 -51.94 -6.19
CA PHE A 752 5.79 -53.19 -6.23
C PHE A 752 6.65 -53.42 -4.98
N PHE A 753 6.93 -52.39 -4.18
CA PHE A 753 7.71 -52.53 -2.94
C PHE A 753 6.86 -52.86 -1.72
N LEU A 754 5.53 -52.71 -1.79
CA LEU A 754 4.64 -52.76 -0.63
C LEU A 754 4.73 -54.08 0.17
N SER A 755 4.59 -55.24 -0.48
CA SER A 755 4.75 -56.55 0.16
C SER A 755 6.21 -56.88 0.52
N PRO A 756 7.22 -56.58 -0.33
CA PRO A 756 8.63 -56.69 0.05
C PRO A 756 8.99 -55.95 1.35
N MET A 757 8.44 -54.75 1.57
CA MET A 757 8.68 -53.93 2.76
C MET A 757 7.85 -54.39 3.96
N GLN A 758 6.53 -54.56 3.80
CA GLN A 758 5.63 -54.86 4.92
C GLN A 758 5.79 -56.30 5.41
N ASP A 759 5.95 -57.26 4.50
CA ASP A 759 5.85 -58.69 4.77
C ASP A 759 7.16 -59.46 4.57
N GLY A 760 8.11 -58.88 3.83
CA GLY A 760 9.32 -59.57 3.44
C GLY A 760 9.06 -60.64 2.37
N GLU A 761 8.02 -60.44 1.55
CA GLU A 761 7.56 -61.37 0.52
C GLU A 761 7.37 -60.67 -0.83
N PHE A 762 7.73 -61.35 -1.92
CA PHE A 762 7.51 -60.88 -3.29
C PHE A 762 6.92 -61.99 -4.16
N PHE A 763 6.21 -61.63 -5.23
CA PHE A 763 5.77 -62.58 -6.24
C PHE A 763 6.89 -62.80 -7.26
N ASP A 764 7.38 -64.04 -7.37
CA ASP A 764 8.38 -64.48 -8.33
C ASP A 764 7.66 -65.12 -9.54
N PRO A 765 7.62 -64.47 -10.72
CA PRO A 765 6.80 -64.89 -11.87
C PRO A 765 7.39 -66.06 -12.68
N GLY A 766 8.44 -66.73 -12.18
CA GLY A 766 9.16 -67.77 -12.92
C GLY A 766 10.28 -67.22 -13.82
N VAL A 767 11.18 -68.11 -14.25
CA VAL A 767 12.30 -67.80 -15.17
C VAL A 767 11.97 -68.26 -16.59
N ASN A 768 11.16 -69.31 -16.73
CA ASN A 768 10.88 -69.99 -17.99
C ASN A 768 9.37 -69.97 -18.31
N GLU A 769 9.02 -69.96 -19.60
CA GLU A 769 7.63 -70.14 -20.03
C GLU A 769 7.12 -71.53 -19.59
N GLY A 770 6.18 -71.56 -18.63
CA GLY A 770 5.63 -72.78 -18.05
C GLY A 770 5.90 -72.98 -16.55
N GLU A 771 6.70 -72.13 -15.90
CA GLU A 771 6.80 -72.11 -14.43
C GLU A 771 5.63 -71.34 -13.80
N GLU A 772 4.90 -71.95 -12.86
CA GLU A 772 3.87 -71.25 -12.10
C GLU A 772 4.49 -70.22 -11.14
N GLY A 773 4.07 -68.96 -11.27
CA GLY A 773 4.56 -67.87 -10.43
C GLY A 773 4.16 -68.04 -8.95
N ARG A 774 5.10 -67.79 -8.04
CA ARG A 774 5.00 -68.16 -6.62
C ARG A 774 5.42 -67.04 -5.68
N VAL A 775 4.81 -66.96 -4.50
CA VAL A 775 5.25 -66.04 -3.43
C VAL A 775 6.55 -66.55 -2.80
N CYS A 776 7.55 -65.68 -2.73
CA CYS A 776 8.89 -65.96 -2.21
C CYS A 776 9.23 -65.06 -1.01
N LYS A 777 9.76 -65.65 0.07
CA LYS A 777 10.26 -64.92 1.24
C LYS A 777 11.67 -64.38 0.98
N LEU A 778 11.86 -63.08 1.18
CA LEU A 778 13.13 -62.35 1.02
C LEU A 778 14.07 -62.57 2.21
N GLY A 779 13.51 -62.60 3.42
CA GLY A 779 14.30 -62.63 4.66
C GLY A 779 14.94 -61.29 5.00
N ARG A 780 16.12 -61.33 5.64
CA ARG A 780 16.76 -60.12 6.18
C ARG A 780 17.54 -59.37 5.13
N ALA A 781 17.29 -58.06 5.03
CA ALA A 781 17.96 -57.14 4.12
C ALA A 781 17.86 -55.69 4.62
N ILE A 782 18.59 -54.78 4.00
CA ILE A 782 18.39 -53.32 4.11
C ILE A 782 18.01 -52.79 2.72
N PHE A 783 16.87 -52.11 2.62
CA PHE A 783 16.38 -51.47 1.40
C PHE A 783 16.53 -49.96 1.54
N VAL A 784 17.27 -49.33 0.63
CA VAL A 784 17.55 -47.89 0.62
C VAL A 784 16.94 -47.29 -0.64
N PHE A 785 15.89 -46.50 -0.45
CA PHE A 785 15.09 -45.88 -1.51
C PHE A 785 15.59 -44.47 -1.77
N ILE A 786 16.31 -44.28 -2.88
CA ILE A 786 17.02 -43.05 -3.22
C ILE A 786 16.28 -42.33 -4.35
N GLU A 787 15.73 -41.16 -4.03
CA GLU A 787 15.14 -40.27 -5.04
C GLU A 787 15.92 -38.95 -5.11
N GLY A 788 16.21 -38.51 -6.34
CA GLY A 788 17.06 -37.35 -6.63
C GLY A 788 16.29 -36.13 -7.14
N ASP A 789 15.11 -36.33 -7.73
CA ASP A 789 14.42 -35.26 -8.46
C ASP A 789 13.09 -34.81 -7.83
N MET A 790 12.51 -35.59 -6.91
CA MET A 790 11.11 -35.44 -6.49
C MET A 790 10.86 -34.74 -5.14
N GLY A 791 11.89 -34.19 -4.49
CA GLY A 791 11.73 -33.56 -3.18
C GLY A 791 11.52 -34.56 -2.03
N HIS A 792 10.57 -34.26 -1.15
CA HIS A 792 10.20 -35.05 0.03
C HIS A 792 8.71 -35.39 -0.03
N PHE A 793 8.30 -36.57 0.44
CA PHE A 793 6.90 -37.00 0.28
C PHE A 793 5.87 -36.10 0.98
N ASP A 794 6.23 -35.39 2.06
CA ASP A 794 5.37 -34.34 2.64
C ASP A 794 4.98 -33.25 1.62
N GLY A 795 5.87 -32.91 0.68
CA GLY A 795 5.62 -31.92 -0.36
C GLY A 795 4.47 -32.32 -1.30
N PHE A 796 4.22 -33.62 -1.49
CA PHE A 796 3.09 -34.11 -2.28
C PHE A 796 1.74 -33.89 -1.58
N LEU A 797 1.74 -33.67 -0.25
CA LEU A 797 0.52 -33.40 0.52
C LEU A 797 0.11 -31.92 0.48
N ASP A 798 1.03 -31.02 0.11
CA ASP A 798 0.80 -29.57 0.05
C ASP A 798 0.14 -29.10 -1.27
N TYR A 799 0.10 -29.93 -2.32
CA TYR A 799 -0.53 -29.61 -3.62
C TYR A 799 -1.76 -30.50 -3.87
N PRO A 800 -2.98 -29.94 -3.98
CA PRO A 800 -4.21 -30.72 -4.16
C PRO A 800 -4.19 -31.70 -5.35
N ASP A 801 -3.65 -31.29 -6.50
CA ASP A 801 -3.62 -32.11 -7.71
C ASP A 801 -2.62 -33.27 -7.63
N MET A 802 -1.51 -33.06 -6.90
CA MET A 802 -0.52 -34.12 -6.63
C MET A 802 -1.00 -35.11 -5.56
N LEU A 803 -1.83 -34.65 -4.61
CA LEU A 803 -2.34 -35.46 -3.52
C LEU A 803 -3.13 -36.68 -4.04
N ASP A 804 -3.94 -36.51 -5.08
CA ASP A 804 -4.69 -37.64 -5.67
C ASP A 804 -3.82 -38.53 -6.55
N LEU A 805 -2.88 -37.98 -7.32
CA LEU A 805 -1.87 -38.77 -8.05
C LEU A 805 -1.05 -39.64 -7.10
N PHE A 806 -0.63 -39.09 -5.96
CA PHE A 806 0.15 -39.78 -4.92
C PHE A 806 -0.67 -40.89 -4.21
N LYS A 807 -1.96 -40.66 -3.93
CA LYS A 807 -2.88 -41.70 -3.43
C LYS A 807 -3.03 -42.87 -4.41
N HIS A 808 -3.27 -42.58 -5.69
CA HIS A 808 -3.45 -43.61 -6.72
C HIS A 808 -2.21 -44.49 -6.88
N ALA A 809 -1.01 -43.88 -6.84
CA ALA A 809 0.27 -44.59 -6.89
C ALA A 809 0.61 -45.39 -5.62
N LYS A 810 -0.23 -45.41 -4.58
CA LYS A 810 0.05 -46.02 -3.27
C LYS A 810 1.22 -45.37 -2.51
N GLY A 811 1.41 -44.07 -2.71
CA GLY A 811 2.41 -43.26 -2.01
C GLY A 811 2.29 -43.30 -0.47
N PRO A 812 1.11 -43.04 0.12
CA PRO A 812 0.93 -43.12 1.57
C PRO A 812 1.20 -44.52 2.14
N ASP A 813 0.74 -45.57 1.45
CA ASP A 813 1.04 -46.96 1.80
C ASP A 813 2.55 -47.24 1.78
N PHE A 814 3.29 -46.70 0.81
CA PHE A 814 4.74 -46.85 0.72
C PHE A 814 5.46 -46.13 1.87
N VAL A 815 5.12 -44.85 2.11
CA VAL A 815 5.75 -44.02 3.16
C VAL A 815 5.56 -44.64 4.55
N SER A 816 4.36 -45.16 4.85
CA SER A 816 4.07 -45.82 6.14
C SER A 816 4.90 -47.09 6.42
N ARG A 817 5.58 -47.65 5.41
CA ARG A 817 6.43 -48.85 5.52
C ARG A 817 7.92 -48.51 5.68
N LEU A 818 8.29 -47.23 5.62
CA LEU A 818 9.66 -46.78 5.88
C LEU A 818 9.95 -46.83 7.38
N SER A 819 11.08 -47.45 7.74
CA SER A 819 11.58 -47.59 9.11
C SER A 819 12.39 -46.37 9.59
N GLY A 820 12.54 -45.36 8.72
CA GLY A 820 13.31 -44.13 8.93
C GLY A 820 13.70 -43.50 7.59
N GLN A 821 14.26 -42.29 7.64
CA GLN A 821 14.70 -41.57 6.45
C GLN A 821 15.95 -40.70 6.71
N VAL A 822 16.64 -40.33 5.63
CA VAL A 822 17.85 -39.49 5.63
C VAL A 822 17.72 -38.37 4.60
N ASP A 823 18.17 -37.17 4.97
CA ASP A 823 18.24 -36.00 4.08
C ASP A 823 19.33 -36.17 3.01
N ASN A 824 18.92 -36.13 1.74
CA ASN A 824 19.80 -36.25 0.59
C ASN A 824 20.32 -34.87 0.16
N HIS A 825 21.38 -34.40 0.81
CA HIS A 825 22.02 -33.13 0.48
C HIS A 825 22.99 -33.25 -0.71
N VAL A 826 23.05 -32.22 -1.54
CA VAL A 826 23.79 -32.24 -2.83
C VAL A 826 25.32 -32.04 -2.63
N ILE A 827 25.80 -31.72 -1.42
CA ILE A 827 27.23 -31.85 -1.10
C ILE A 827 27.56 -33.33 -0.89
N ASN A 828 28.48 -33.85 -1.70
CA ASN A 828 29.12 -35.14 -1.47
C ASN A 828 29.84 -35.17 -0.11
N GLY A 829 29.20 -35.76 0.90
CA GLY A 829 29.80 -35.99 2.22
C GLY A 829 28.80 -36.37 3.31
N ASP A 830 27.72 -35.59 3.45
CA ASP A 830 27.15 -35.33 4.79
C ASP A 830 25.74 -35.91 5.06
N ALA A 831 25.22 -36.83 4.23
CA ALA A 831 23.99 -37.54 4.61
C ALA A 831 24.31 -38.51 5.76
N SER A 832 23.98 -38.13 7.01
CA SER A 832 24.27 -38.94 8.19
C SER A 832 23.11 -39.83 8.59
N ALA A 833 23.39 -41.13 8.71
CA ALA A 833 22.50 -42.13 9.28
C ALA A 833 22.45 -42.11 10.83
N ASP A 834 22.95 -41.07 11.50
CA ASP A 834 22.80 -40.88 12.96
C ASP A 834 21.33 -40.96 13.40
N CYS A 835 20.40 -40.42 12.61
CA CYS A 835 18.96 -40.54 12.83
C CYS A 835 18.46 -41.99 12.79
N LEU A 836 19.13 -42.87 12.03
CA LEU A 836 18.80 -44.29 11.88
C LEU A 836 19.48 -45.18 12.92
N ARG A 837 20.41 -44.66 13.73
CA ARG A 837 21.22 -45.44 14.69
C ARG A 837 20.36 -46.36 15.58
N ASN A 838 19.22 -45.88 16.06
CA ASN A 838 18.29 -46.67 16.87
C ASN A 838 17.59 -47.80 16.07
N ALA A 839 17.27 -47.55 14.80
CA ALA A 839 16.73 -48.58 13.89
C ALA A 839 17.80 -49.63 13.57
N PHE A 840 19.03 -49.21 13.27
CA PHE A 840 20.17 -50.12 13.04
C PHE A 840 20.49 -50.99 14.25
N VAL A 841 20.55 -50.42 15.46
CA VAL A 841 20.81 -51.20 16.70
C VAL A 841 19.70 -52.23 16.95
N ARG A 842 18.42 -51.84 16.84
CA ARG A 842 17.29 -52.78 16.97
C ARG A 842 17.33 -53.88 15.91
N TYR A 843 17.59 -53.51 14.65
CA TYR A 843 17.69 -54.49 13.57
C TYR A 843 18.88 -55.44 13.78
N LYS A 844 20.05 -54.94 14.18
CA LYS A 844 21.24 -55.77 14.47
C LYS A 844 20.98 -56.77 15.59
N ALA A 845 20.17 -56.41 16.60
CA ALA A 845 19.72 -57.30 17.67
C ALA A 845 18.74 -58.41 17.21
N GLY A 846 18.39 -58.49 15.92
CA GLY A 846 17.62 -59.61 15.35
C GLY A 846 16.11 -59.55 15.56
N THR A 847 15.56 -58.40 15.97
CA THR A 847 14.14 -58.25 16.31
C THR A 847 13.17 -58.31 15.12
N SER A 848 13.67 -58.39 13.89
CA SER A 848 12.87 -58.55 12.67
C SER A 848 13.58 -59.44 11.65
N SER A 849 12.81 -60.32 11.02
CA SER A 849 13.19 -61.16 9.88
C SER A 849 12.88 -60.54 8.52
N LYS A 850 12.24 -59.37 8.48
CA LYS A 850 11.83 -58.64 7.27
C LYS A 850 12.89 -57.61 6.84
N PRO A 851 12.88 -57.08 5.60
CA PRO A 851 13.77 -56.01 5.18
C PRO A 851 13.60 -54.70 5.98
N LEU A 852 14.70 -54.09 6.41
CA LEU A 852 14.70 -52.74 6.99
C LEU A 852 14.65 -51.70 5.87
N SER A 853 13.58 -50.92 5.79
CA SER A 853 13.34 -50.00 4.67
C SER A 853 13.64 -48.55 5.04
N ILE A 854 14.41 -47.83 4.21
CA ILE A 854 14.96 -46.51 4.50
C ILE A 854 14.71 -45.57 3.33
N GLY A 855 14.14 -44.40 3.60
CA GLY A 855 14.00 -43.32 2.61
C GLY A 855 15.24 -42.42 2.53
N VAL A 856 15.61 -41.97 1.34
CA VAL A 856 16.68 -40.99 1.12
C VAL A 856 16.16 -39.92 0.17
N PHE A 857 15.76 -38.77 0.74
CA PHE A 857 14.87 -37.78 0.10
C PHE A 857 15.43 -36.36 0.14
N ARG A 858 14.96 -35.52 -0.78
CA ARG A 858 15.40 -34.12 -0.92
C ARG A 858 14.59 -33.18 -0.04
N THR A 859 15.24 -32.43 0.83
CA THR A 859 14.54 -31.58 1.81
C THR A 859 14.39 -30.11 1.40
N ASP A 860 14.68 -29.73 0.15
CA ASP A 860 14.60 -28.35 -0.35
C ASP A 860 13.16 -27.78 -0.37
N GLU A 861 12.14 -28.58 -0.67
CA GLU A 861 10.73 -28.15 -0.55
C GLU A 861 10.36 -27.85 0.91
N THR A 862 10.70 -28.74 1.85
CA THR A 862 10.48 -28.46 3.27
C THR A 862 11.31 -27.26 3.75
N SER A 863 12.44 -26.97 3.11
CA SER A 863 13.33 -25.85 3.46
C SER A 863 12.72 -24.51 3.07
N ARG A 864 12.03 -24.39 1.92
CA ARG A 864 11.25 -23.18 1.59
C ARG A 864 10.17 -22.91 2.64
N LYS A 865 9.34 -23.93 2.94
CA LYS A 865 8.23 -23.82 3.89
C LYS A 865 8.70 -23.52 5.32
N LYS A 866 9.77 -24.18 5.78
CA LYS A 866 10.42 -23.93 7.09
C LYS A 866 10.98 -22.50 7.13
N PHE A 867 11.75 -22.08 6.14
CA PHE A 867 12.36 -20.74 6.12
C PHE A 867 11.31 -19.63 6.02
N ALA A 868 10.26 -19.80 5.19
CA ALA A 868 9.13 -18.89 5.14
C ALA A 868 8.44 -18.75 6.52
N GLY A 869 8.29 -19.85 7.25
CA GLY A 869 7.78 -19.87 8.63
C GLY A 869 8.73 -19.30 9.69
N LEU A 870 9.94 -18.85 9.32
CA LEU A 870 10.83 -18.07 10.19
C LEU A 870 10.79 -16.58 9.91
N MET A 871 10.10 -16.12 8.85
CA MET A 871 10.05 -14.70 8.48
C MET A 871 9.02 -13.97 9.35
N GLU A 872 9.44 -12.92 10.05
CA GLU A 872 8.56 -12.08 10.86
C GLU A 872 7.71 -11.15 9.97
N ALA A 873 8.32 -10.60 8.90
CA ALA A 873 7.64 -9.74 7.92
C ALA A 873 7.90 -10.17 6.46
N ARG A 874 6.99 -9.81 5.56
CA ARG A 874 7.03 -10.15 4.12
C ARG A 874 6.48 -9.05 3.23
N ILE A 875 7.04 -8.88 2.03
CA ILE A 875 6.71 -7.81 1.06
C ILE A 875 6.75 -8.35 -0.38
N ASN A 876 5.80 -7.93 -1.22
CA ASN A 876 5.73 -8.24 -2.65
C ASN A 876 5.75 -6.96 -3.50
N VAL A 877 6.92 -6.63 -4.08
CA VAL A 877 7.12 -5.40 -4.87
C VAL A 877 6.76 -5.66 -6.34
N GLN A 878 5.68 -5.02 -6.81
CA GLN A 878 5.10 -5.21 -8.14
C GLN A 878 5.99 -4.61 -9.24
N GLY A 879 6.43 -3.37 -9.02
CA GLY A 879 7.27 -2.64 -9.98
C GLY A 879 6.54 -2.22 -11.28
N PRO A 880 7.27 -1.79 -12.32
CA PRO A 880 6.69 -0.97 -13.39
C PRO A 880 5.97 -1.74 -14.51
N ASN A 881 5.84 -3.06 -14.42
CA ASN A 881 5.13 -3.89 -15.43
C ASN A 881 3.66 -4.07 -15.06
N LYS A 882 2.79 -4.25 -16.07
CA LYS A 882 1.41 -4.72 -15.86
C LYS A 882 1.43 -6.14 -15.27
N VAL A 883 0.65 -6.38 -14.23
CA VAL A 883 0.61 -7.66 -13.49
C VAL A 883 -0.45 -8.60 -14.07
N ASP A 884 -1.68 -8.13 -14.18
CA ASP A 884 -2.83 -8.78 -14.81
C ASP A 884 -3.71 -7.73 -15.49
N ASP A 885 -4.77 -8.10 -16.20
CA ASP A 885 -5.49 -7.13 -17.02
C ASP A 885 -6.22 -6.01 -16.29
N HIS A 886 -6.53 -6.20 -15.00
CA HIS A 886 -7.15 -5.21 -14.12
C HIS A 886 -6.13 -4.30 -13.40
N ASP A 887 -4.83 -4.50 -13.67
CA ASP A 887 -3.74 -3.73 -13.06
C ASP A 887 -3.56 -2.37 -13.76
N GLU A 888 -4.54 -1.48 -13.59
CA GLU A 888 -4.53 -0.10 -14.15
C GLU A 888 -3.40 0.75 -13.55
N MET A 889 -3.00 0.48 -12.30
CA MET A 889 -2.01 1.27 -11.56
C MET A 889 -0.56 1.15 -12.08
N PHE A 890 -0.28 0.26 -13.04
CA PHE A 890 1.09 0.07 -13.55
C PHE A 890 1.67 1.33 -14.19
N VAL A 891 0.85 2.14 -14.85
CA VAL A 891 1.28 3.43 -15.43
C VAL A 891 1.62 4.45 -14.34
N ILE A 892 0.90 4.46 -13.20
CA ILE A 892 1.20 5.33 -12.06
C ILE A 892 2.49 4.89 -11.36
N ARG A 893 2.63 3.59 -11.05
CA ARG A 893 3.88 3.02 -10.51
C ARG A 893 5.07 3.39 -11.39
N ARG A 894 4.90 3.27 -12.72
CA ARG A 894 5.93 3.61 -13.69
C ARG A 894 6.21 5.10 -13.78
N ALA A 895 5.20 5.96 -13.72
CA ALA A 895 5.36 7.41 -13.78
C ALA A 895 6.20 7.96 -12.62
N ILE A 896 5.98 7.45 -11.39
CA ILE A 896 6.78 7.80 -10.21
C ILE A 896 8.25 7.40 -10.42
N MET A 897 8.51 6.17 -10.88
CA MET A 897 9.87 5.70 -11.21
C MET A 897 10.50 6.51 -12.35
N LEU A 898 9.73 6.84 -13.39
CA LEU A 898 10.18 7.56 -14.57
C LEU A 898 10.57 9.01 -14.24
N ARG A 899 9.77 9.72 -13.41
CA ARG A 899 10.10 11.07 -12.91
C ARG A 899 11.46 11.10 -12.20
N TYR A 900 11.70 10.12 -11.30
CA TYR A 900 12.99 9.98 -10.61
C TYR A 900 14.16 9.71 -11.59
N MET A 901 13.96 8.84 -12.57
CA MET A 901 14.98 8.52 -13.59
C MET A 901 15.28 9.70 -14.52
N LEU A 902 14.27 10.47 -14.94
CA LEU A 902 14.44 11.66 -15.78
C LEU A 902 15.27 12.74 -15.05
N LYS A 903 14.97 12.97 -13.76
CA LYS A 903 15.75 13.85 -12.88
C LYS A 903 17.20 13.40 -12.76
N LYS A 904 17.43 12.11 -12.49
CA LYS A 904 18.77 11.50 -12.44
C LYS A 904 19.52 11.59 -13.79
N GLY A 905 18.80 11.55 -14.91
CA GLY A 905 19.34 11.54 -16.27
C GLY A 905 19.49 12.90 -16.95
N GLY A 906 19.15 14.01 -16.29
CA GLY A 906 19.21 15.35 -16.90
C GLY A 906 18.11 15.61 -17.95
N LEU A 907 17.01 14.85 -17.88
CA LEU A 907 15.84 14.93 -18.77
C LEU A 907 14.59 15.51 -18.07
N GLU A 908 14.73 16.04 -16.85
CA GLU A 908 13.67 16.76 -16.14
C GLU A 908 13.19 17.97 -16.96
N GLY A 909 11.88 18.15 -17.10
CA GLY A 909 11.28 19.20 -17.93
C GLY A 909 11.45 19.06 -19.45
N LYS A 910 12.12 18.01 -19.97
CA LYS A 910 12.33 17.80 -21.41
C LYS A 910 11.16 17.12 -22.13
N LEU A 911 10.19 16.57 -21.40
CA LEU A 911 8.98 15.96 -21.97
C LEU A 911 7.84 16.98 -22.02
N ALA A 912 6.94 16.81 -23.00
CA ALA A 912 5.81 17.69 -23.25
C ALA A 912 4.46 16.97 -23.10
N PRO A 913 3.35 17.70 -22.84
CA PRO A 913 1.99 17.18 -22.99
C PRO A 913 1.79 16.55 -24.38
N GLY A 914 1.09 15.41 -24.43
CA GLY A 914 0.88 14.66 -25.67
C GLY A 914 2.14 14.02 -26.28
N SER A 915 3.29 13.98 -25.59
CA SER A 915 4.50 13.34 -26.11
C SER A 915 4.31 11.84 -26.31
N ASP A 916 4.41 11.38 -27.56
CA ASP A 916 4.36 9.96 -27.93
C ASP A 916 5.43 9.13 -27.20
N VAL A 917 6.60 9.73 -26.93
CA VAL A 917 7.68 9.08 -26.18
C VAL A 917 7.28 8.84 -24.73
N LEU A 918 6.64 9.82 -24.09
CA LEU A 918 6.09 9.64 -22.74
C LEU A 918 4.97 8.59 -22.75
N ASN A 919 4.08 8.64 -23.75
CA ASN A 919 3.01 7.68 -23.93
C ASN A 919 3.54 6.23 -24.04
N ALA A 920 4.51 5.99 -24.92
CA ALA A 920 5.14 4.68 -25.10
C ALA A 920 5.92 4.20 -23.88
N LEU A 921 6.66 5.09 -23.20
CA LEU A 921 7.36 4.77 -21.95
C LEU A 921 6.37 4.40 -20.84
N LEU A 922 5.24 5.10 -20.71
CA LEU A 922 4.22 4.81 -19.70
C LEU A 922 3.40 3.55 -20.00
N GLN A 923 2.87 3.42 -21.22
CA GLN A 923 1.81 2.45 -21.53
C GLN A 923 2.30 1.06 -21.96
N VAL A 924 3.55 0.89 -22.47
CA VAL A 924 4.00 -0.43 -22.96
C VAL A 924 3.86 -1.51 -21.88
N PRO A 925 3.10 -2.61 -22.06
CA PRO A 925 2.69 -3.46 -20.93
C PRO A 925 3.85 -4.13 -20.17
N ARG A 926 4.95 -4.46 -20.88
CA ARG A 926 6.07 -5.23 -20.33
C ARG A 926 7.44 -4.66 -20.73
N LEU A 927 8.17 -4.21 -19.72
CA LEU A 927 9.62 -3.98 -19.75
C LEU A 927 10.34 -5.31 -19.45
N ARG A 928 11.27 -5.73 -20.31
CA ARG A 928 11.93 -7.05 -20.24
C ARG A 928 12.73 -7.26 -18.97
N HIS A 929 13.29 -6.19 -18.40
CA HIS A 929 14.08 -6.20 -17.16
C HIS A 929 13.56 -5.20 -16.12
N GLY A 930 12.25 -4.93 -16.13
CA GLY A 930 11.60 -3.99 -15.19
C GLY A 930 12.19 -2.58 -15.25
N ALA A 931 12.35 -1.95 -14.09
CA ALA A 931 12.84 -0.57 -13.94
C ALA A 931 14.21 -0.33 -14.62
N ARG A 932 15.11 -1.33 -14.60
CA ARG A 932 16.42 -1.26 -15.29
C ARG A 932 16.27 -1.03 -16.80
N SER A 933 15.15 -1.42 -17.40
CA SER A 933 14.91 -1.19 -18.83
C SER A 933 14.66 0.27 -19.15
N LEU A 934 13.88 0.98 -18.32
CA LEU A 934 13.66 2.43 -18.46
C LEU A 934 14.97 3.19 -18.23
N GLU A 935 15.69 2.85 -17.15
CA GLU A 935 16.98 3.47 -16.83
C GLU A 935 18.00 3.30 -17.96
N THR A 936 18.08 2.10 -18.57
CA THR A 936 18.99 1.85 -19.70
C THR A 936 18.53 2.53 -20.99
N ILE A 937 17.23 2.56 -21.30
CA ILE A 937 16.70 3.30 -22.46
C ILE A 937 17.05 4.78 -22.36
N LEU A 938 16.79 5.42 -21.21
CA LEU A 938 17.09 6.84 -20.99
C LEU A 938 18.60 7.10 -21.03
N ALA A 939 19.42 6.27 -20.40
CA ALA A 939 20.88 6.42 -20.40
C ALA A 939 21.54 6.19 -21.79
N MET A 940 20.88 5.48 -22.71
CA MET A 940 21.30 5.33 -24.11
C MET A 940 20.67 6.37 -25.05
N SER A 941 19.76 7.22 -24.55
CA SER A 941 19.08 8.22 -25.37
C SER A 941 19.91 9.49 -25.51
N ALA A 942 19.73 10.22 -26.62
CA ALA A 942 20.32 11.54 -26.80
C ALA A 942 19.61 12.58 -25.90
N ILE A 943 20.38 13.42 -25.21
CA ILE A 943 19.83 14.53 -24.42
C ILE A 943 19.47 15.68 -25.39
N PRO A 944 18.21 16.16 -25.45
CA PRO A 944 17.83 17.28 -26.31
C PRO A 944 18.55 18.57 -25.89
N ALA A 945 18.76 19.49 -26.83
CA ALA A 945 19.36 20.79 -26.52
C ALA A 945 18.49 21.62 -25.54
N GLU A 946 19.04 22.71 -25.01
CA GLU A 946 18.27 23.63 -24.18
C GLU A 946 17.07 24.20 -24.97
N GLY A 947 15.90 24.25 -24.33
CA GLY A 947 14.62 24.58 -24.99
C GLY A 947 14.02 23.50 -25.91
N GLN A 948 14.68 22.37 -26.16
CA GLN A 948 14.15 21.29 -27.01
C GLN A 948 13.50 20.16 -26.21
N THR A 949 12.50 19.52 -26.84
CA THR A 949 11.74 18.40 -26.28
C THR A 949 12.31 17.02 -26.66
N PHE A 950 12.09 16.04 -25.77
CA PHE A 950 12.51 14.66 -25.93
C PHE A 950 11.54 13.88 -26.83
N VAL A 951 11.74 14.02 -28.14
CA VAL A 951 10.98 13.33 -29.22
C VAL A 951 11.66 12.04 -29.68
N ALA A 952 10.93 11.18 -30.41
CA ALA A 952 11.32 9.80 -30.71
C ALA A 952 12.70 9.63 -31.40
N SER A 953 13.17 10.63 -32.15
CA SER A 953 14.52 10.62 -32.76
C SER A 953 15.68 10.63 -31.76
N HIS A 954 15.42 10.90 -30.48
CA HIS A 954 16.40 10.83 -29.39
C HIS A 954 16.52 9.42 -28.78
N LEU A 955 15.57 8.52 -29.05
CA LEU A 955 15.57 7.17 -28.48
C LEU A 955 16.69 6.30 -29.09
N PRO A 956 17.12 5.23 -28.39
CA PRO A 956 18.06 4.26 -28.94
C PRO A 956 17.47 3.58 -30.19
N PRO A 957 18.30 3.11 -31.14
CA PRO A 957 17.80 2.42 -32.33
C PRO A 957 17.08 1.11 -31.96
N ASP A 958 16.17 0.66 -32.84
CA ASP A 958 15.35 -0.57 -32.71
C ASP A 958 16.13 -1.80 -32.22
N SER A 959 17.38 -1.94 -32.66
CA SER A 959 18.28 -3.03 -32.29
C SER A 959 18.61 -3.09 -30.80
N GLN A 960 18.57 -1.95 -30.10
CA GLN A 960 18.74 -1.81 -28.65
C GLN A 960 17.38 -1.78 -27.94
N LEU A 961 16.37 -1.07 -28.46
CA LEU A 961 15.03 -1.01 -27.85
C LEU A 961 14.43 -2.41 -27.65
N LYS A 962 14.57 -3.31 -28.63
CA LYS A 962 14.06 -4.69 -28.53
C LYS A 962 14.69 -5.54 -27.40
N LEU A 963 15.81 -5.10 -26.82
CA LEU A 963 16.41 -5.75 -25.63
C LEU A 963 15.68 -5.35 -24.33
N HIS A 964 14.91 -4.27 -24.35
CA HIS A 964 14.31 -3.65 -23.17
C HIS A 964 12.77 -3.66 -23.19
N VAL A 965 12.16 -3.60 -24.38
CA VAL A 965 10.69 -3.62 -24.57
C VAL A 965 10.28 -4.69 -25.57
N ASP A 966 8.97 -4.96 -25.65
CA ASP A 966 8.40 -5.47 -26.89
C ASP A 966 8.35 -4.34 -27.94
N LEU A 967 9.02 -4.51 -29.08
CA LEU A 967 9.27 -3.41 -30.01
C LEU A 967 8.00 -3.02 -30.80
N GLU A 968 7.17 -4.00 -31.15
CA GLU A 968 5.91 -3.79 -31.87
C GLU A 968 4.92 -3.05 -30.97
N SER A 969 4.69 -3.58 -29.76
CA SER A 969 3.85 -2.91 -28.75
C SER A 969 4.32 -1.49 -28.44
N PHE A 970 5.65 -1.28 -28.29
CA PHE A 970 6.21 0.03 -27.99
C PHE A 970 6.01 1.04 -29.14
N LYS A 971 6.18 0.61 -30.40
CA LYS A 971 5.93 1.47 -31.57
C LYS A 971 4.45 1.82 -31.74
N ASN A 972 3.53 0.92 -31.42
CA ASN A 972 2.09 1.20 -31.48
C ASN A 972 1.65 2.31 -30.49
N PHE A 973 2.44 2.60 -29.44
CA PHE A 973 2.23 3.75 -28.56
C PHE A 973 3.06 5.00 -28.95
N LEU A 974 4.06 4.86 -29.84
CA LEU A 974 4.79 5.99 -30.44
C LEU A 974 4.06 6.58 -31.67
N GLU A 975 3.25 5.77 -32.35
CA GLU A 975 2.49 6.16 -33.55
C GLU A 975 1.03 5.68 -33.43
N PRO A 976 0.24 6.23 -32.48
CA PRO A 976 -1.11 5.74 -32.19
C PRO A 976 -2.07 5.94 -33.37
N THR A 977 -2.66 4.85 -33.86
CA THR A 977 -3.68 4.90 -34.93
C THR A 977 -5.02 5.41 -34.36
N PRO A 978 -5.65 6.43 -34.94
CA PRO A 978 -6.92 6.97 -34.42
C PRO A 978 -8.04 5.93 -34.48
N GLN A 979 -8.75 5.76 -33.36
CA GLN A 979 -9.92 4.89 -33.23
C GLN A 979 -11.22 5.72 -33.29
N PRO A 980 -12.34 5.16 -33.80
CA PRO A 980 -13.62 5.85 -33.82
C PRO A 980 -14.24 5.91 -32.42
N GLU A 981 -14.68 7.10 -32.02
CA GLU A 981 -15.39 7.35 -30.75
C GLU A 981 -16.78 6.70 -30.73
N GLY A 982 -17.22 6.24 -29.56
CA GLY A 982 -18.50 5.55 -29.36
C GLY A 982 -19.38 6.24 -28.31
N GLU A 983 -20.68 6.37 -28.61
CA GLU A 983 -21.63 7.22 -27.87
C GLU A 983 -21.78 6.87 -26.38
N GLU A 984 -21.59 5.60 -25.98
CA GLU A 984 -21.65 5.18 -24.56
C GLU A 984 -20.52 5.75 -23.68
N GLY A 985 -19.44 6.30 -24.27
CA GLY A 985 -18.37 6.94 -23.51
C GLY A 985 -18.79 8.26 -22.86
N GLN A 986 -19.58 9.07 -23.57
CA GLN A 986 -19.76 10.49 -23.27
C GLN A 986 -20.49 10.77 -21.95
N GLU A 987 -21.43 9.92 -21.52
CA GLU A 987 -22.07 10.05 -20.20
C GLU A 987 -21.11 9.70 -19.04
N ARG A 988 -20.20 8.74 -19.26
CA ARG A 988 -19.16 8.39 -18.26
C ARG A 988 -18.08 9.46 -18.19
N GLU A 989 -17.70 10.05 -19.32
CA GLU A 989 -16.72 11.14 -19.37
C GLU A 989 -17.25 12.40 -18.70
N ARG A 990 -18.49 12.82 -18.96
CA ARG A 990 -19.08 14.02 -18.33
C ARG A 990 -19.09 13.95 -16.81
N GLY A 991 -19.37 12.78 -16.23
CA GLY A 991 -19.30 12.57 -14.78
C GLY A 991 -17.87 12.61 -14.21
N LYS A 992 -16.84 12.43 -15.05
CA LYS A 992 -15.43 12.40 -14.65
C LYS A 992 -14.72 13.73 -14.93
N LEU A 993 -15.03 14.41 -16.04
CA LEU A 993 -14.59 15.78 -16.30
C LEU A 993 -14.96 16.71 -15.15
N GLY A 994 -16.24 16.71 -14.74
CA GLY A 994 -16.69 17.52 -13.60
C GLY A 994 -15.90 17.22 -12.33
N ALA A 995 -15.62 15.94 -12.03
CA ALA A 995 -14.78 15.58 -10.88
C ALA A 995 -13.29 15.97 -11.06
N ARG A 996 -12.76 16.06 -12.30
CA ARG A 996 -11.40 16.51 -12.69
C ARG A 996 -11.25 18.02 -12.48
N GLU A 997 -12.23 18.76 -12.97
CA GLU A 997 -12.41 20.19 -12.76
C GLU A 997 -12.52 20.48 -11.26
N TRP A 998 -13.46 19.84 -10.56
CA TRP A 998 -13.68 19.96 -9.11
C TRP A 998 -12.38 19.77 -8.28
N ILE A 999 -11.59 18.75 -8.62
CA ILE A 999 -10.30 18.48 -7.98
C ILE A 999 -9.29 19.60 -8.25
N THR A 1000 -9.26 20.13 -9.47
CA THR A 1000 -8.40 21.24 -9.89
C THR A 1000 -8.80 22.57 -9.23
N MET A 1001 -10.10 22.82 -9.06
CA MET A 1001 -10.66 24.06 -8.45
C MET A 1001 -10.09 24.31 -7.05
N ARG A 1002 -9.92 23.24 -6.25
CA ARG A 1002 -9.34 23.32 -4.89
C ARG A 1002 -7.93 23.93 -4.81
N ARG A 1003 -7.20 24.02 -5.93
CA ARG A 1003 -5.83 24.54 -5.96
C ARG A 1003 -5.69 26.00 -6.36
N GLY A 1004 -6.79 26.71 -6.60
CA GLY A 1004 -6.77 28.17 -6.77
C GLY A 1004 -6.03 28.66 -8.02
N SER A 1005 -5.86 27.81 -9.05
CA SER A 1005 -5.48 28.28 -10.37
C SER A 1005 -6.66 29.01 -11.01
N GLY A 1006 -6.52 30.32 -11.25
CA GLY A 1006 -7.53 31.07 -12.00
C GLY A 1006 -7.70 30.49 -13.40
N PHE A 1007 -8.95 30.28 -13.81
CA PHE A 1007 -9.29 29.72 -15.11
C PHE A 1007 -9.00 30.72 -16.23
N ARG A 1008 -8.33 30.26 -17.28
CA ARG A 1008 -8.41 30.87 -18.62
C ARG A 1008 -9.66 30.32 -19.30
N ARG A 1009 -10.45 31.20 -19.94
CA ARG A 1009 -11.72 30.82 -20.61
C ARG A 1009 -11.55 29.85 -21.80
N GLU A 1010 -10.32 29.64 -22.27
CA GLU A 1010 -9.97 28.80 -23.41
C GLU A 1010 -9.72 27.32 -23.07
N ASN A 1011 -9.46 26.98 -21.79
CA ASN A 1011 -9.02 25.64 -21.38
C ASN A 1011 -10.17 24.65 -21.09
N LEU A 1012 -11.38 24.92 -21.59
CA LEU A 1012 -12.56 24.05 -21.45
C LEU A 1012 -13.16 23.82 -22.85
N CYS A 1013 -12.79 22.69 -23.46
CA CYS A 1013 -13.33 22.18 -24.73
C CYS A 1013 -14.32 21.05 -24.45
#